data_AF-A0A8C6W7L9-F1
#
_entry.id   AF-A0A8C6W7L9-F1
#
_cell.length_a   1.000
_cell.length_b   1.000
_cell.length_c   1.000
_cell.angle_alpha   90.00
_cell.angle_beta   90.00
_cell.angle_gamma   90.00
#
_symmetry.space_group_name_H-M   'P 1'
#
loop_
_entity.id
_entity.type
_entity.pdbx_description
1 polymer ?
#
loop_
_entity_poly.entity_id
_entity_poly.type
_entity_poly.pdbx_seq_one_letter_code
_entity_poly.pdbx_strand_id
1 'polypeptide(L)'
;IEAERYNRRQKEMNATTQVSVSKVKRFLSHLLEQGKSSKITNKRENLLEKKKNAHTLKIKGLQNKDLLKRNKNHLKKQAKKNITNKGDELFKMGSKILQESKSQKQKTKAYLLFAKAADMGNLKAMEKMADALLFGSFGMQNISAAIQLYESLAKEGSYKAQNALGFLSSYGIGMDYDQAKALIYYTFGSAGGSMMSQMILGYRYLSGINVLKNCEVALNHYKKVADYIADKLEKSEGIPVEKVRLTERTENLSSNSEILDWDIYQYYKFLAERGDVQIQVSLGQLHLIGRKGLDQDYYKALYYFLKAAKAGSANAMAFIGKMYLEGNPAAPQNNATAFKYFSMAANKGNAIGLHGLGLLHFYGKGVPVNYGEALKYFQKAAEKGWPNAQFQLGFMYYSGSGVWKDYKLAFKYFYLASQSGQPLAIYYLAEMYASGTGVLRSCRTAVELYKGVCELGHWAEKFLTAYFAYKDGDVDSSLVQYALLAEMGYEVAQSNSAFILESKKAKILEKEKMYPMALLLWNRAAIQGNAFARVKIGDYHYYGYGTKKDYKTAATHYSIAVDKYHSAQAMFNLAYMYEHGLGIAKNIHLARRLYDMAAQTSPDAHIPVFFALMKLETMHLLRDILFFNFTMRWKWIKLDNAVGPYWDLFVIGLIVAILIFLLTNRHR
;
A
#
# COMPACT_ATOMS: atom_id res chain seq x y z
N ILE A 1 -23.28 -32.65 35.92
CA ILE A 1 -24.07 -32.86 34.68
C ILE A 1 -23.89 -31.71 33.68
N GLU A 2 -24.13 -30.44 34.02
CA GLU A 2 -23.91 -29.32 33.06
C GLU A 2 -22.44 -29.08 32.70
N ALA A 3 -21.52 -29.19 33.67
CA ALA A 3 -20.07 -29.16 33.40
C ALA A 3 -19.61 -30.35 32.51
N GLU A 4 -20.30 -31.49 32.58
CA GLU A 4 -20.04 -32.64 31.71
C GLU A 4 -20.66 -32.49 30.32
N ARG A 5 -21.83 -31.81 30.20
CA ARG A 5 -22.38 -31.41 28.90
C ARG A 5 -21.51 -30.35 28.23
N TYR A 6 -20.95 -29.41 28.99
CA TYR A 6 -19.97 -28.43 28.50
C TYR A 6 -18.68 -29.12 28.03
N ASN A 7 -18.16 -30.07 28.81
CA ASN A 7 -16.99 -30.87 28.43
C ASN A 7 -17.24 -31.85 27.26
N ARG A 8 -18.47 -32.38 27.11
CA ARG A 8 -18.86 -33.17 25.93
C ARG A 8 -19.00 -32.31 24.68
N ARG A 9 -19.62 -31.12 24.78
CA ARG A 9 -19.65 -30.12 23.69
C ARG A 9 -18.26 -29.62 23.31
N GLN A 10 -17.36 -29.44 24.27
CA GLN A 10 -15.94 -29.13 24.02
C GLN A 10 -15.19 -30.32 23.37
N LYS A 11 -15.48 -31.57 23.75
CA LYS A 11 -14.91 -32.76 23.09
C LYS A 11 -15.48 -33.02 21.70
N GLU A 12 -16.76 -32.74 21.47
CA GLU A 12 -17.41 -32.81 20.15
C GLU A 12 -16.96 -31.67 19.24
N MET A 13 -16.77 -30.45 19.77
CA MET A 13 -16.06 -29.38 19.06
C MET A 13 -14.60 -29.76 18.78
N ASN A 14 -13.88 -30.37 19.72
CA ASN A 14 -12.49 -30.80 19.50
C ASN A 14 -12.34 -32.00 18.54
N ALA A 15 -13.40 -32.78 18.32
CA ALA A 15 -13.46 -33.83 17.30
C ALA A 15 -13.91 -33.29 15.93
N THR A 16 -14.56 -32.13 15.88
CA THR A 16 -15.00 -31.44 14.65
C THR A 16 -14.11 -30.26 14.24
N THR A 17 -13.14 -29.84 15.08
CA THR A 17 -12.10 -28.83 14.77
C THR A 17 -10.98 -29.33 13.86
N GLN A 18 -11.04 -30.56 13.35
CA GLN A 18 -10.35 -30.90 12.11
C GLN A 18 -11.06 -30.23 10.93
N VAL A 19 -10.93 -28.91 10.82
CA VAL A 19 -11.27 -28.15 9.62
C VAL A 19 -10.57 -28.84 8.45
N SER A 20 -11.32 -29.14 7.38
CA SER A 20 -10.86 -30.00 6.29
C SER A 20 -9.77 -29.33 5.46
N VAL A 21 -8.55 -29.28 5.97
CA VAL A 21 -7.32 -29.07 5.19
C VAL A 21 -7.25 -30.10 4.05
N SER A 22 -7.96 -31.24 4.18
CA SER A 22 -8.20 -32.22 3.11
C SER A 22 -8.89 -31.66 1.86
N LYS A 23 -9.85 -30.71 1.97
CA LYS A 23 -10.47 -30.05 0.79
C LYS A 23 -9.50 -29.12 0.08
N VAL A 24 -8.73 -28.33 0.83
CA VAL A 24 -7.69 -27.45 0.29
C VAL A 24 -6.57 -28.29 -0.36
N LYS A 25 -6.17 -29.39 0.27
CA LYS A 25 -5.18 -30.36 -0.24
C LYS A 25 -5.65 -31.03 -1.53
N ARG A 26 -6.91 -31.47 -1.61
CA ARG A 26 -7.50 -32.10 -2.82
C ARG A 26 -7.57 -31.14 -4.00
N PHE A 27 -7.80 -29.86 -3.73
CA PHE A 27 -7.80 -28.83 -4.76
C PHE A 27 -6.38 -28.41 -5.20
N LEU A 28 -5.47 -28.21 -4.25
CA LEU A 28 -4.06 -27.92 -4.55
C LEU A 28 -3.39 -29.06 -5.35
N SER A 29 -3.78 -30.32 -5.10
CA SER A 29 -3.35 -31.45 -5.95
C SER A 29 -3.93 -31.38 -7.36
N HIS A 30 -5.19 -30.96 -7.52
CA HIS A 30 -5.87 -30.83 -8.81
C HIS A 30 -5.27 -29.72 -9.69
N LEU A 31 -4.87 -28.57 -9.11
CA LEU A 31 -4.16 -27.51 -9.82
C LEU A 31 -2.79 -27.95 -10.35
N LEU A 32 -2.08 -28.81 -9.61
CA LEU A 32 -0.80 -29.39 -10.05
C LEU A 32 -1.00 -30.43 -11.16
N GLU A 33 -2.16 -31.06 -11.25
CA GLU A 33 -2.55 -32.02 -12.29
C GLU A 33 -2.99 -31.33 -13.59
N GLN A 34 -3.69 -30.20 -13.51
CA GLN A 34 -4.04 -29.40 -14.71
C GLN A 34 -2.80 -28.87 -15.46
N GLY A 35 -1.71 -28.58 -14.76
CA GLY A 35 -0.41 -28.23 -15.37
C GLY A 35 0.44 -29.41 -15.86
N LYS A 36 -0.04 -30.66 -15.73
CA LYS A 36 0.58 -31.89 -16.25
C LYS A 36 -0.14 -32.45 -17.49
N SER A 37 -1.23 -31.82 -17.93
CA SER A 37 -1.98 -32.23 -19.13
C SER A 37 -1.26 -31.93 -20.46
N SER A 38 0.01 -31.49 -20.43
CA SER A 38 0.90 -31.60 -21.58
C SER A 38 2.13 -32.41 -21.16
N LYS A 39 2.23 -33.63 -21.68
CA LYS A 39 3.27 -34.65 -21.44
C LYS A 39 3.14 -35.41 -20.11
N ILE A 40 2.49 -36.58 -20.18
CA ILE A 40 3.16 -37.89 -20.18
C ILE A 40 2.06 -38.97 -20.13
N THR A 41 1.90 -39.63 -21.27
CA THR A 41 1.41 -41.00 -21.41
C THR A 41 2.39 -41.97 -20.75
N ASN A 42 1.86 -43.05 -20.17
CA ASN A 42 2.54 -44.27 -19.69
C ASN A 42 3.32 -44.21 -18.37
N LYS A 43 2.70 -44.75 -17.32
CA LYS A 43 3.17 -46.00 -16.66
C LYS A 43 2.10 -46.54 -15.70
N ARG A 44 1.38 -47.56 -16.15
CA ARG A 44 0.78 -48.59 -15.29
C ARG A 44 1.93 -49.43 -14.75
N GLU A 45 1.99 -49.64 -13.44
CA GLU A 45 2.27 -50.95 -12.81
C GLU A 45 2.36 -50.86 -11.27
N ASN A 46 1.89 -51.95 -10.66
CA ASN A 46 2.12 -52.44 -9.29
C ASN A 46 1.26 -51.89 -8.15
N LEU A 47 0.03 -52.42 -8.13
CA LEU A 47 -0.91 -52.41 -7.02
C LEU A 47 -1.19 -53.87 -6.62
N LEU A 48 -0.18 -54.58 -6.09
CA LEU A 48 -0.34 -55.96 -5.60
C LEU A 48 0.84 -56.37 -4.72
N GLU A 49 1.03 -55.71 -3.58
CA GLU A 49 1.75 -56.32 -2.45
C GLU A 49 1.44 -55.59 -1.14
N LYS A 50 1.29 -56.37 -0.06
CA LYS A 50 0.91 -55.99 1.33
C LYS A 50 -0.59 -55.96 1.67
N LYS A 51 -1.27 -57.08 1.39
CA LYS A 51 -2.13 -57.71 2.40
C LYS A 51 -1.52 -59.07 2.75
N LYS A 52 -0.85 -59.17 3.90
CA LYS A 52 -0.67 -60.40 4.70
C LYS A 52 0.19 -60.07 5.92
N ASN A 53 -0.43 -60.26 7.10
CA ASN A 53 0.17 -60.68 8.38
C ASN A 53 -0.61 -60.06 9.53
N ALA A 54 -1.76 -60.68 9.80
CA ALA A 54 -2.41 -60.61 11.10
C ALA A 54 -2.58 -62.06 11.54
N HIS A 55 -1.76 -62.52 12.49
CA HIS A 55 -2.14 -63.61 13.39
C HIS A 55 -1.36 -63.51 14.72
N THR A 56 -2.17 -63.40 15.78
CA THR A 56 -2.01 -63.97 17.12
C THR A 56 -0.78 -63.69 17.98
N LEU A 57 -1.01 -63.04 19.12
CA LEU A 57 -0.46 -63.45 20.42
C LEU A 57 -1.41 -63.00 21.54
N LYS A 58 -2.05 -63.97 22.20
CA LYS A 58 -2.76 -63.83 23.47
C LYS A 58 -1.76 -64.13 24.59
N ILE A 59 -1.57 -63.20 25.54
CA ILE A 59 -1.08 -63.53 26.89
C ILE A 59 -1.96 -62.76 27.90
N LYS A 60 -2.50 -63.50 28.87
CA LYS A 60 -3.20 -63.00 30.07
C LYS A 60 -2.17 -62.65 31.15
N GLY A 61 -2.45 -61.63 31.97
CA GLY A 61 -1.78 -61.44 33.26
C GLY A 61 -1.86 -60.00 33.76
N LEU A 62 -2.59 -59.79 34.86
CA LEU A 62 -2.78 -58.50 35.52
C LEU A 62 -1.47 -57.93 36.09
N GLN A 63 -1.22 -56.63 35.90
CA GLN A 63 -0.91 -55.66 36.97
C GLN A 63 -0.73 -54.23 36.41
N ASN A 64 -1.25 -53.26 37.16
CA ASN A 64 -1.07 -51.80 37.04
C ASN A 64 -1.64 -51.07 35.81
N LYS A 65 -2.96 -50.87 35.83
CA LYS A 65 -3.70 -49.94 34.93
C LYS A 65 -3.12 -48.51 34.94
N ASP A 66 -2.46 -48.08 36.01
CA ASP A 66 -1.88 -46.73 36.12
C ASP A 66 -0.47 -46.60 35.51
N LEU A 67 0.36 -47.64 35.56
CA LEU A 67 1.64 -47.69 34.83
C LEU A 67 1.43 -47.85 33.32
N LEU A 68 0.43 -48.64 32.90
CA LEU A 68 0.06 -48.80 31.49
C LEU A 68 -0.61 -47.55 30.91
N LYS A 69 -1.38 -46.79 31.71
CA LYS A 69 -1.87 -45.44 31.34
C LYS A 69 -0.73 -44.43 31.28
N ARG A 70 0.22 -44.43 32.24
CA ARG A 70 1.41 -43.56 32.20
C ARG A 70 2.29 -43.85 30.98
N ASN A 71 2.58 -45.11 30.67
CA ASN A 71 3.36 -45.49 29.48
C ASN A 71 2.62 -45.21 28.17
N LYS A 72 1.29 -45.44 28.08
CA LYS A 72 0.50 -45.01 26.91
C LYS A 72 0.47 -43.49 26.76
N ASN A 73 0.41 -42.73 27.85
CA ASN A 73 0.46 -41.27 27.81
C ASN A 73 1.87 -40.77 27.44
N HIS A 74 2.92 -41.45 27.89
CA HIS A 74 4.31 -41.14 27.53
C HIS A 74 4.59 -41.43 26.04
N LEU A 75 4.13 -42.58 25.54
CA LEU A 75 4.20 -42.96 24.12
C LEU A 75 3.34 -42.03 23.25
N LYS A 76 2.14 -41.62 23.70
CA LYS A 76 1.32 -40.61 23.02
C LYS A 76 1.98 -39.24 23.01
N LYS A 77 2.64 -38.83 24.10
CA LYS A 77 3.43 -37.59 24.16
C LYS A 77 4.65 -37.65 23.24
N GLN A 78 5.38 -38.77 23.19
CA GLN A 78 6.49 -38.98 22.26
C GLN A 78 6.02 -39.02 20.80
N ALA A 79 4.91 -39.69 20.50
CA ALA A 79 4.32 -39.70 19.16
C ALA A 79 3.87 -38.29 18.75
N LYS A 80 3.22 -37.53 19.66
CA LYS A 80 2.82 -36.14 19.42
C LYS A 80 4.03 -35.22 19.22
N LYS A 81 5.12 -35.45 19.96
CA LYS A 81 6.40 -34.75 19.82
C LYS A 81 7.09 -35.07 18.48
N ASN A 82 7.05 -36.32 18.04
CA ASN A 82 7.62 -36.74 16.75
C ASN A 82 6.80 -36.20 15.56
N ILE A 83 5.48 -36.10 15.69
CA ILE A 83 4.60 -35.51 14.66
C ILE A 83 4.84 -33.99 14.55
N THR A 84 4.96 -33.30 15.69
CA THR A 84 5.25 -31.86 15.71
C THR A 84 6.62 -31.53 15.14
N ASN A 85 7.66 -32.31 15.48
CA ASN A 85 9.00 -32.17 14.88
C ASN A 85 8.98 -32.36 13.36
N LYS A 86 8.28 -33.38 12.85
CA LYS A 86 8.10 -33.58 11.40
C LYS A 86 7.33 -32.44 10.74
N GLY A 87 6.33 -31.88 11.43
CA GLY A 87 5.61 -30.69 10.99
C GLY A 87 6.52 -29.46 10.87
N ASP A 88 7.44 -29.26 11.82
CA ASP A 88 8.42 -28.17 11.79
C ASP A 88 9.44 -28.34 10.65
N GLU A 89 9.89 -29.56 10.37
CA GLU A 89 10.75 -29.85 9.22
C GLU A 89 10.05 -29.55 7.89
N LEU A 90 8.80 -29.98 7.73
CA LEU A 90 7.98 -29.65 6.56
C LEU A 90 7.79 -28.14 6.40
N PHE A 91 7.58 -27.42 7.49
CA PHE A 91 7.48 -25.96 7.47
C PHE A 91 8.79 -25.29 7.05
N LYS A 92 9.94 -25.76 7.55
CA LYS A 92 11.26 -25.25 7.14
C LYS A 92 11.52 -25.50 5.66
N MET A 93 11.24 -26.72 5.17
CA MET A 93 11.37 -27.06 3.75
C MET A 93 10.46 -26.21 2.87
N GLY A 94 9.19 -26.03 3.26
CA GLY A 94 8.25 -25.16 2.56
C GLY A 94 8.72 -23.70 2.53
N SER A 95 9.24 -23.20 3.65
CA SER A 95 9.75 -21.81 3.75
C SER A 95 10.97 -21.59 2.86
N LYS A 96 11.90 -22.55 2.82
CA LYS A 96 13.09 -22.48 1.94
C LYS A 96 12.69 -22.47 0.47
N ILE A 97 11.77 -23.36 0.07
CA ILE A 97 11.24 -23.38 -1.31
C ILE A 97 10.56 -22.06 -1.64
N LEU A 98 9.78 -21.49 -0.71
CA LEU A 98 9.11 -20.22 -0.94
C LEU A 98 10.10 -19.07 -1.16
N GLN A 99 11.19 -19.01 -0.39
CA GLN A 99 12.25 -18.00 -0.53
C GLN A 99 13.02 -18.15 -1.85
N GLU A 100 13.27 -19.37 -2.29
CA GLU A 100 14.01 -19.65 -3.54
C GLU A 100 13.12 -19.59 -4.79
N SER A 101 11.78 -19.59 -4.61
CA SER A 101 10.85 -19.77 -5.71
C SER A 101 10.64 -18.52 -6.57
N LYS A 102 10.95 -18.65 -7.87
CA LYS A 102 10.65 -17.65 -8.90
C LYS A 102 9.36 -17.98 -9.67
N SER A 103 8.94 -19.24 -9.66
CA SER A 103 7.76 -19.72 -10.40
C SER A 103 6.55 -19.93 -9.50
N GLN A 104 5.35 -19.56 -9.98
CA GLN A 104 4.08 -19.84 -9.32
C GLN A 104 3.91 -21.32 -8.96
N LYS A 105 4.41 -22.23 -9.79
CA LYS A 105 4.36 -23.69 -9.56
C LYS A 105 5.19 -24.13 -8.33
N GLN A 106 6.34 -23.49 -8.10
CA GLN A 106 7.17 -23.76 -6.94
C GLN A 106 6.54 -23.19 -5.66
N LYS A 107 5.93 -22.00 -5.76
CA LYS A 107 5.16 -21.42 -4.65
C LYS A 107 3.99 -22.33 -4.25
N THR A 108 3.20 -22.83 -5.19
CA THR A 108 2.11 -23.80 -4.90
C THR A 108 2.61 -25.06 -4.20
N LYS A 109 3.80 -25.56 -4.58
CA LYS A 109 4.44 -26.71 -3.91
C LYS A 109 4.81 -26.39 -2.46
N ALA A 110 5.30 -25.18 -2.16
CA ALA A 110 5.57 -24.74 -0.80
C ALA A 110 4.29 -24.71 0.07
N TYR A 111 3.18 -24.19 -0.48
CA TYR A 111 1.90 -24.17 0.24
C TYR A 111 1.28 -25.55 0.46
N LEU A 112 1.52 -26.50 -0.44
CA LEU A 112 1.16 -27.90 -0.20
C LEU A 112 1.94 -28.49 0.99
N LEU A 113 3.21 -28.12 1.16
CA LEU A 113 4.00 -28.51 2.34
C LEU A 113 3.48 -27.84 3.61
N PHE A 114 3.09 -26.56 3.55
CA PHE A 114 2.45 -25.89 4.67
C PHE A 114 1.11 -26.52 5.05
N ALA A 115 0.29 -26.92 4.08
CA ALA A 115 -0.95 -27.66 4.35
C ALA A 115 -0.67 -28.97 5.11
N LYS A 116 0.35 -29.75 4.69
CA LYS A 116 0.76 -30.98 5.40
C LYS A 116 1.31 -30.69 6.80
N ALA A 117 2.04 -29.60 6.99
CA ALA A 117 2.55 -29.20 8.30
C ALA A 117 1.41 -28.70 9.22
N ALA A 118 0.41 -28.02 8.65
CA ALA A 118 -0.80 -27.60 9.36
C ALA A 118 -1.65 -28.80 9.81
N ASP A 119 -1.79 -29.84 8.97
CA ASP A 119 -2.41 -31.13 9.34
C ASP A 119 -1.73 -31.78 10.57
N MET A 120 -0.43 -31.52 10.74
CA MET A 120 0.37 -32.03 11.86
C MET A 120 0.33 -31.11 13.10
N GLY A 121 -0.46 -30.03 13.08
CA GLY A 121 -0.63 -29.10 14.19
C GLY A 121 0.43 -28.00 14.28
N ASN A 122 1.15 -27.70 13.20
CA ASN A 122 2.11 -26.60 13.18
C ASN A 122 1.39 -25.23 13.07
N LEU A 123 1.43 -24.44 14.16
CA LEU A 123 0.77 -23.13 14.24
C LEU A 123 1.30 -22.14 13.19
N LYS A 124 2.61 -22.11 12.90
CA LYS A 124 3.21 -21.19 11.93
C LYS A 124 2.79 -21.54 10.51
N ALA A 125 2.64 -22.82 10.21
CA ALA A 125 2.12 -23.29 8.93
C ALA A 125 0.65 -22.92 8.77
N MET A 126 -0.16 -23.10 9.82
CA MET A 126 -1.57 -22.68 9.85
C MET A 126 -1.72 -21.17 9.63
N GLU A 127 -0.88 -20.33 10.26
CA GLU A 127 -0.87 -18.88 10.03
C GLU A 127 -0.61 -18.55 8.55
N LYS A 128 0.42 -19.15 7.94
CA LYS A 128 0.74 -18.93 6.52
C LYS A 128 -0.36 -19.39 5.57
N MET A 129 -1.04 -20.49 5.92
CA MET A 129 -2.19 -20.99 5.16
C MET A 129 -3.39 -20.04 5.28
N ALA A 130 -3.69 -19.55 6.48
CA ALA A 130 -4.77 -18.59 6.71
C ALA A 130 -4.52 -17.29 5.94
N ASP A 131 -3.29 -16.76 5.96
CA ASP A 131 -2.90 -15.58 5.18
C ASP A 131 -3.09 -15.79 3.68
N ALA A 132 -2.69 -16.96 3.15
CA ALA A 132 -2.86 -17.25 1.72
C ALA A 132 -4.33 -17.36 1.31
N LEU A 133 -5.19 -17.90 2.18
CA LEU A 133 -6.64 -17.97 1.94
C LEU A 133 -7.30 -16.60 2.01
N LEU A 134 -6.80 -15.70 2.86
CA LEU A 134 -7.32 -14.34 2.99
C LEU A 134 -6.91 -13.43 1.82
N PHE A 135 -5.63 -13.45 1.43
CA PHE A 135 -5.07 -12.57 0.40
C PHE A 135 -5.03 -13.18 -1.01
N GLY A 136 -5.53 -14.40 -1.20
CA GLY A 136 -5.65 -15.00 -2.54
C GLY A 136 -4.32 -15.24 -3.28
N SER A 137 -3.18 -15.33 -2.57
CA SER A 137 -1.83 -15.32 -3.18
C SER A 137 -1.55 -16.46 -4.20
N PHE A 138 -2.43 -17.48 -4.27
CA PHE A 138 -2.36 -18.62 -5.20
C PHE A 138 -3.67 -18.89 -5.94
N GLY A 139 -4.50 -17.88 -6.13
CA GLY A 139 -5.67 -17.93 -7.02
C GLY A 139 -6.97 -18.45 -6.42
N MET A 140 -7.04 -18.70 -5.11
CA MET A 140 -8.34 -18.87 -4.45
C MET A 140 -8.37 -18.23 -3.08
N GLN A 141 -9.04 -17.09 -3.04
CA GLN A 141 -9.47 -16.46 -1.81
C GLN A 141 -10.65 -17.27 -1.23
N ASN A 142 -10.57 -17.63 0.04
CA ASN A 142 -11.68 -18.25 0.77
C ASN A 142 -11.73 -17.69 2.18
N ILE A 143 -12.54 -16.64 2.35
CA ILE A 143 -12.63 -15.85 3.57
C ILE A 143 -13.19 -16.68 4.72
N SER A 144 -14.23 -17.48 4.47
CA SER A 144 -14.85 -18.33 5.51
C SER A 144 -13.86 -19.35 6.07
N ALA A 145 -13.07 -20.01 5.21
CA ALA A 145 -12.05 -20.94 5.65
C ALA A 145 -10.90 -20.24 6.40
N ALA A 146 -10.51 -19.04 5.95
CA ALA A 146 -9.51 -18.23 6.64
C ALA A 146 -9.97 -17.84 8.06
N ILE A 147 -11.22 -17.40 8.21
CA ILE A 147 -11.80 -17.03 9.52
C ILE A 147 -11.76 -18.21 10.50
N GLN A 148 -12.21 -19.40 10.08
CA GLN A 148 -12.20 -20.59 10.94
C GLN A 148 -10.78 -20.94 11.42
N LEU A 149 -9.78 -20.82 10.53
CA LEU A 149 -8.39 -21.04 10.90
C LEU A 149 -7.89 -19.96 11.86
N TYR A 150 -8.18 -18.68 11.62
CA TYR A 150 -7.77 -17.61 12.52
C TYR A 150 -8.44 -17.72 13.89
N GLU A 151 -9.70 -18.10 13.99
CA GLU A 151 -10.37 -18.35 15.27
C GLU A 151 -9.71 -19.49 16.05
N SER A 152 -9.31 -20.56 15.36
CA SER A 152 -8.58 -21.66 15.98
C SER A 152 -7.21 -21.21 16.50
N LEU A 153 -6.49 -20.40 15.71
CA LEU A 153 -5.18 -19.86 16.07
C LEU A 153 -5.26 -18.82 17.20
N ALA A 154 -6.31 -18.01 17.24
CA ALA A 154 -6.53 -17.03 18.28
C ALA A 154 -6.81 -17.69 19.64
N LYS A 155 -7.51 -18.84 19.66
CA LYS A 155 -7.70 -19.65 20.87
C LYS A 155 -6.39 -20.22 21.42
N GLU A 156 -5.46 -20.56 20.54
CA GLU A 156 -4.09 -20.98 20.88
C GLU A 156 -3.16 -19.80 21.24
N GLY A 157 -3.67 -18.56 21.18
CA GLY A 157 -2.91 -17.35 21.56
C GLY A 157 -2.07 -16.71 20.45
N SER A 158 -2.32 -17.02 19.17
CA SER A 158 -1.62 -16.36 18.06
C SER A 158 -2.04 -14.89 17.94
N TYR A 159 -1.09 -13.99 18.18
CA TYR A 159 -1.28 -12.54 18.05
C TYR A 159 -1.50 -12.09 16.60
N LYS A 160 -0.97 -12.81 15.59
CA LYS A 160 -1.22 -12.50 14.18
C LYS A 160 -2.63 -12.86 13.77
N ALA A 161 -3.15 -13.98 14.29
CA ALA A 161 -4.54 -14.36 14.06
C ALA A 161 -5.49 -13.37 14.71
N GLN A 162 -5.19 -12.90 15.93
CA GLN A 162 -5.94 -11.82 16.56
C GLN A 162 -5.94 -10.56 15.70
N ASN A 163 -4.78 -10.13 15.17
CA ASN A 163 -4.71 -9.00 14.24
C ASN A 163 -5.62 -9.17 13.00
N ALA A 164 -5.59 -10.36 12.38
CA ALA A 164 -6.42 -10.67 11.22
C ALA A 164 -7.92 -10.65 11.55
N LEU A 165 -8.34 -11.25 12.68
CA LEU A 165 -9.74 -11.20 13.13
C LEU A 165 -10.20 -9.78 13.46
N GLY A 166 -9.32 -8.96 14.04
CA GLY A 166 -9.58 -7.54 14.27
C GLY A 166 -9.83 -6.78 12.97
N PHE A 167 -8.99 -7.03 11.95
CA PHE A 167 -9.17 -6.48 10.60
C PHE A 167 -10.49 -6.89 9.95
N LEU A 168 -10.81 -8.19 9.99
CA LEU A 168 -12.04 -8.71 9.40
C LEU A 168 -13.28 -8.15 10.10
N SER A 169 -13.25 -8.01 11.43
CA SER A 169 -14.34 -7.40 12.23
C SER A 169 -14.48 -5.90 11.94
N SER A 170 -13.36 -5.20 11.72
CA SER A 170 -13.37 -3.76 11.41
C SER A 170 -14.05 -3.45 10.08
N TYR A 171 -13.87 -4.29 9.06
CA TYR A 171 -14.49 -4.08 7.75
C TYR A 171 -15.80 -4.85 7.54
N GLY A 172 -16.13 -5.81 8.41
CA GLY A 172 -17.25 -6.73 8.20
C GLY A 172 -17.01 -7.69 7.02
N ILE A 173 -15.76 -8.14 6.82
CA ILE A 173 -15.40 -9.06 5.73
C ILE A 173 -15.62 -10.49 6.19
N GLY A 174 -16.69 -11.13 5.72
CA GLY A 174 -17.06 -12.50 6.09
C GLY A 174 -17.52 -12.68 7.54
N MET A 175 -17.73 -11.58 8.26
CA MET A 175 -18.24 -11.51 9.63
C MET A 175 -18.97 -10.18 9.87
N ASP A 176 -19.65 -10.04 11.00
CA ASP A 176 -20.36 -8.82 11.34
C ASP A 176 -19.41 -7.64 11.54
N TYR A 177 -19.85 -6.46 11.11
CA TYR A 177 -19.12 -5.21 11.33
C TYR A 177 -19.19 -4.81 12.80
N ASP A 178 -18.05 -4.88 13.50
CA ASP A 178 -17.94 -4.56 14.92
C ASP A 178 -16.57 -3.92 15.26
N GLN A 179 -16.59 -2.61 15.46
CA GLN A 179 -15.39 -1.83 15.80
C GLN A 179 -14.91 -2.07 17.24
N ALA A 180 -15.80 -2.40 18.17
CA ALA A 180 -15.44 -2.66 19.56
C ALA A 180 -14.69 -3.99 19.67
N LYS A 181 -15.22 -5.04 19.02
CA LYS A 181 -14.54 -6.33 18.91
C LYS A 181 -13.20 -6.21 18.19
N ALA A 182 -13.14 -5.41 17.11
CA ALA A 182 -11.89 -5.14 16.41
C ALA A 182 -10.82 -4.52 17.32
N LEU A 183 -11.20 -3.50 18.12
CA LEU A 183 -10.31 -2.85 19.06
C LEU A 183 -9.72 -3.85 20.07
N ILE A 184 -10.55 -4.73 20.64
CA ILE A 184 -10.11 -5.76 21.58
C ILE A 184 -9.06 -6.67 20.93
N TYR A 185 -9.33 -7.18 19.72
CA TYR A 185 -8.37 -8.01 19.01
C TYR A 185 -7.04 -7.30 18.73
N TYR A 186 -7.07 -6.02 18.36
CA TYR A 186 -5.83 -5.26 18.16
C TYR A 186 -5.06 -5.03 19.45
N THR A 187 -5.74 -4.84 20.60
CA THR A 187 -5.05 -4.72 21.89
C THR A 187 -4.33 -6.01 22.28
N PHE A 188 -4.97 -7.18 22.15
CA PHE A 188 -4.31 -8.46 22.38
C PHE A 188 -3.20 -8.75 21.36
N GLY A 189 -3.44 -8.46 20.08
CA GLY A 189 -2.43 -8.60 19.03
C GLY A 189 -1.19 -7.72 19.30
N SER A 190 -1.42 -6.49 19.75
CA SER A 190 -0.38 -5.54 20.15
C SER A 190 0.39 -6.01 21.37
N ALA A 191 -0.30 -6.49 22.40
CA ALA A 191 0.32 -7.09 23.60
C ALA A 191 1.15 -8.34 23.27
N GLY A 192 0.72 -9.13 22.29
CA GLY A 192 1.47 -10.28 21.78
C GLY A 192 2.65 -9.93 20.85
N GLY A 193 2.88 -8.65 20.54
CA GLY A 193 4.02 -8.19 19.74
C GLY A 193 3.77 -8.06 18.23
N SER A 194 2.51 -8.02 17.79
CA SER A 194 2.16 -7.73 16.40
C SER A 194 2.52 -6.29 16.02
N MET A 195 3.54 -6.12 15.18
CA MET A 195 3.91 -4.79 14.65
C MET A 195 2.75 -4.12 13.89
N MET A 196 1.95 -4.92 13.15
CA MET A 196 0.76 -4.40 12.46
C MET A 196 -0.28 -3.87 13.45
N SER A 197 -0.55 -4.60 14.53
CA SER A 197 -1.54 -4.17 15.54
C SER A 197 -1.07 -2.95 16.31
N GLN A 198 0.24 -2.86 16.61
CA GLN A 198 0.85 -1.66 17.19
C GLN A 198 0.62 -0.44 16.27
N MET A 199 0.85 -0.60 14.96
CA MET A 199 0.65 0.49 14.00
C MET A 199 -0.83 0.89 13.84
N ILE A 200 -1.75 -0.08 13.81
CA ILE A 200 -3.19 0.17 13.75
C ILE A 200 -3.67 0.91 15.00
N LEU A 201 -3.24 0.49 16.20
CA LEU A 201 -3.59 1.19 17.44
C LEU A 201 -3.01 2.60 17.47
N GLY A 202 -1.75 2.76 17.04
CA GLY A 202 -1.12 4.08 16.89
C GLY A 202 -1.97 5.01 16.02
N TYR A 203 -2.42 4.52 14.86
CA TYR A 203 -3.29 5.28 13.96
C TYR A 203 -4.66 5.61 14.58
N ARG A 204 -5.28 4.65 15.27
CA ARG A 204 -6.58 4.81 15.93
C ARG A 204 -6.52 5.85 17.05
N TYR A 205 -5.49 5.82 17.90
CA TYR A 205 -5.29 6.83 18.96
C TYR A 205 -4.91 8.20 18.41
N LEU A 206 -4.17 8.27 17.30
CA LEU A 206 -3.85 9.54 16.64
C LEU A 206 -5.09 10.19 16.03
N SER A 207 -5.96 9.38 15.42
CA SER A 207 -7.14 9.85 14.67
C SER A 207 -8.43 9.90 15.50
N GLY A 208 -8.46 9.27 16.69
CA GLY A 208 -9.65 9.16 17.53
C GLY A 208 -10.68 8.15 17.01
N ILE A 209 -10.26 7.07 16.37
CA ILE A 209 -11.18 6.07 15.76
C ILE A 209 -11.54 5.01 16.81
N ASN A 210 -12.79 5.06 17.30
CA ASN A 210 -13.32 4.16 18.33
C ASN A 210 -12.55 4.22 19.68
N VAL A 211 -11.72 5.25 19.85
CA VAL A 211 -10.94 5.55 21.06
C VAL A 211 -10.82 7.06 21.21
N LEU A 212 -10.62 7.55 22.43
CA LEU A 212 -10.31 8.96 22.67
C LEU A 212 -8.94 9.31 22.07
N LYS A 213 -8.86 10.46 21.41
CA LYS A 213 -7.62 10.93 20.79
C LYS A 213 -6.55 11.13 21.86
N ASN A 214 -5.44 10.41 21.75
CA ASN A 214 -4.32 10.52 22.67
C ASN A 214 -2.99 10.37 21.92
N CYS A 215 -2.24 11.47 21.85
CA CYS A 215 -0.98 11.50 21.12
C CYS A 215 0.11 10.66 21.80
N GLU A 216 0.20 10.69 23.13
CA GLU A 216 1.27 10.00 23.87
C GLU A 216 1.14 8.47 23.75
N VAL A 217 -0.09 7.96 23.78
CA VAL A 217 -0.34 6.53 23.53
C VAL A 217 0.01 6.15 22.09
N ALA A 218 -0.36 7.00 21.12
CA ALA A 218 0.01 6.79 19.72
C ALA A 218 1.54 6.78 19.53
N LEU A 219 2.25 7.72 20.17
CA LEU A 219 3.70 7.83 20.14
C LEU A 219 4.37 6.56 20.65
N ASN A 220 3.91 6.01 21.78
CA ASN A 220 4.47 4.77 22.33
C ASN A 220 4.30 3.57 21.38
N HIS A 221 3.15 3.46 20.72
CA HIS A 221 2.91 2.38 19.75
C HIS A 221 3.76 2.54 18.49
N TYR A 222 3.80 3.74 17.89
CA TYR A 222 4.59 4.01 16.70
C TYR A 222 6.10 3.90 16.96
N LYS A 223 6.58 4.37 18.11
CA LYS A 223 7.99 4.28 18.49
C LYS A 223 8.48 2.83 18.48
N LYS A 224 7.75 1.90 19.10
CA LYS A 224 8.12 0.45 19.11
C LYS A 224 8.28 -0.13 17.69
N VAL A 225 7.41 0.28 16.77
CA VAL A 225 7.46 -0.18 15.38
C VAL A 225 8.60 0.50 14.62
N ALA A 226 8.83 1.79 14.88
CA ALA A 226 9.91 2.56 14.28
C ALA A 226 11.28 2.06 14.71
N ASP A 227 11.47 1.73 16.00
CA ASP A 227 12.71 1.15 16.54
C ASP A 227 13.04 -0.17 15.82
N TYR A 228 12.02 -1.03 15.62
CA TYR A 228 12.17 -2.28 14.88
C TYR A 228 12.58 -2.08 13.41
N ILE A 229 12.04 -1.04 12.76
CA ILE A 229 12.36 -0.73 11.36
C ILE A 229 13.73 -0.08 11.27
N ALA A 230 14.09 0.82 12.19
CA ALA A 230 15.40 1.44 12.26
C ALA A 230 16.50 0.38 12.40
N ASP A 231 16.37 -0.57 13.33
CA ASP A 231 17.32 -1.69 13.49
C ASP A 231 17.46 -2.52 12.20
N LYS A 232 16.36 -2.74 11.47
CA LYS A 232 16.39 -3.42 10.18
C LYS A 232 17.07 -2.61 9.08
N LEU A 233 16.81 -1.31 9.02
CA LEU A 233 17.42 -0.41 8.05
C LEU A 233 18.93 -0.24 8.29
N GLU A 234 19.38 -0.31 9.54
CA GLU A 234 20.80 -0.31 9.89
C GLU A 234 21.51 -1.62 9.49
N LYS A 235 20.83 -2.78 9.62
CA LYS A 235 21.40 -4.10 9.31
C LYS A 235 21.29 -4.50 7.84
N SER A 236 20.30 -3.97 7.14
CA SER A 236 19.99 -4.30 5.76
C SER A 236 19.39 -3.08 5.09
N GLU A 237 19.94 -2.69 3.95
CA GLU A 237 19.33 -1.67 3.10
C GLU A 237 18.09 -2.21 2.37
N GLY A 238 17.12 -2.73 3.12
CA GLY A 238 15.77 -3.01 2.63
C GLY A 238 15.04 -1.68 2.49
N ILE A 239 15.24 -0.99 1.37
CA ILE A 239 14.70 0.36 1.14
C ILE A 239 13.19 0.24 0.82
N PRO A 240 12.32 1.12 1.38
CA PRO A 240 10.86 1.10 1.30
C PRO A 240 10.24 0.79 -0.07
N VAL A 241 9.17 -0.01 -0.06
CA VAL A 241 8.31 -0.26 -1.23
C VAL A 241 7.54 1.01 -1.61
N GLU A 242 7.46 1.27 -2.91
CA GLU A 242 6.75 2.41 -3.49
C GLU A 242 5.23 2.26 -3.32
N LYS A 243 4.56 3.35 -2.91
CA LYS A 243 3.12 3.38 -2.67
C LYS A 243 2.42 3.80 -3.96
N VAL A 244 1.87 2.83 -4.69
CA VAL A 244 1.19 3.10 -5.97
C VAL A 244 -0.26 3.53 -5.73
N ARG A 245 -0.68 4.66 -6.30
CA ARG A 245 -2.05 5.16 -6.25
C ARG A 245 -2.80 4.77 -7.53
N LEU A 246 -4.01 4.22 -7.41
CA LEU A 246 -4.80 3.75 -8.56
C LEU A 246 -5.49 4.89 -9.35
N THR A 247 -5.64 6.06 -8.73
CA THR A 247 -6.42 7.18 -9.29
C THR A 247 -5.60 8.16 -10.13
N GLU A 248 -4.27 8.09 -10.09
CA GLU A 248 -3.41 8.96 -10.89
C GLU A 248 -3.38 8.45 -12.34
N ARG A 249 -3.73 9.33 -13.30
CA ARG A 249 -3.65 9.02 -14.74
C ARG A 249 -2.19 8.90 -15.13
N THR A 250 -1.87 7.88 -15.92
CA THR A 250 -0.54 7.52 -16.46
C THR A 250 0.24 8.69 -17.07
N GLU A 251 -0.44 9.76 -17.49
CA GLU A 251 0.15 10.92 -18.17
C GLU A 251 0.63 12.05 -17.23
N ASN A 252 0.10 12.16 -16.00
CA ASN A 252 0.53 13.16 -15.00
C ASN A 252 1.64 12.62 -14.08
N LEU A 253 2.17 11.44 -14.38
CA LEU A 253 3.19 10.78 -13.59
C LEU A 253 4.54 11.42 -13.91
N SER A 254 5.13 12.06 -12.90
CA SER A 254 6.52 12.48 -12.95
C SER A 254 7.40 11.30 -13.38
N SER A 255 8.48 11.59 -14.10
CA SER A 255 9.52 10.64 -14.56
C SER A 255 10.14 9.73 -13.49
N ASN A 256 9.73 9.86 -12.22
CA ASN A 256 10.20 9.07 -11.10
C ASN A 256 9.26 7.93 -10.68
N SER A 257 7.99 7.90 -11.10
CA SER A 257 6.94 7.10 -10.44
C SER A 257 6.28 6.06 -11.34
N GLU A 258 7.02 5.08 -11.83
CA GLU A 258 6.36 3.89 -12.36
C GLU A 258 7.25 2.65 -12.25
N ILE A 259 6.59 1.54 -11.88
CA ILE A 259 7.03 0.18 -12.12
C ILE A 259 7.66 0.14 -13.51
N LEU A 260 8.85 -0.43 -13.63
CA LEU A 260 9.63 -0.40 -14.84
C LEU A 260 8.88 -1.30 -15.81
N ASP A 261 8.17 -0.67 -16.75
CA ASP A 261 7.53 -1.41 -17.81
C ASP A 261 8.58 -2.28 -18.50
N TRP A 262 8.16 -3.47 -18.92
CA TRP A 262 9.06 -4.43 -19.54
C TRP A 262 9.74 -3.83 -20.77
N ASP A 263 9.02 -2.97 -21.49
CA ASP A 263 9.50 -2.24 -22.65
C ASP A 263 10.59 -1.22 -22.27
N ILE A 264 10.42 -0.50 -21.15
CA ILE A 264 11.44 0.43 -20.63
C ILE A 264 12.67 -0.35 -20.15
N TYR A 265 12.49 -1.51 -19.53
CA TYR A 265 13.60 -2.38 -19.15
C TYR A 265 14.40 -2.87 -20.38
N GLN A 266 13.72 -3.31 -21.44
CA GLN A 266 14.38 -3.72 -22.69
C GLN A 266 15.14 -2.54 -23.31
N TYR A 267 14.53 -1.36 -23.32
CA TYR A 267 15.17 -0.15 -23.80
C TYR A 267 16.43 0.21 -23.01
N TYR A 268 16.38 0.17 -21.67
CA TYR A 268 17.57 0.39 -20.82
C TYR A 268 18.64 -0.66 -21.06
N LYS A 269 18.26 -1.93 -21.19
CA LYS A 269 19.19 -3.02 -21.49
C LYS A 269 19.91 -2.75 -22.82
N PHE A 270 19.18 -2.37 -23.85
CA PHE A 270 19.73 -2.02 -25.15
C PHE A 270 20.73 -0.85 -25.08
N LEU A 271 20.40 0.23 -24.34
CA LEU A 271 21.31 1.36 -24.14
C LEU A 271 22.58 0.97 -23.37
N ALA A 272 22.45 0.16 -22.32
CA ALA A 272 23.59 -0.33 -21.54
C ALA A 272 24.49 -1.27 -22.37
N GLU A 273 23.92 -2.05 -23.28
CA GLU A 273 24.66 -2.88 -24.23
C GLU A 273 25.45 -2.02 -25.21
N ARG A 274 24.85 -0.94 -25.74
CA ARG A 274 25.49 0.06 -26.60
C ARG A 274 26.61 0.87 -25.93
N GLY A 275 26.72 0.82 -24.61
CA GLY A 275 27.83 1.43 -23.88
C GLY A 275 27.46 2.66 -23.05
N ASP A 276 26.17 2.97 -22.90
CA ASP A 276 25.74 4.06 -22.00
C ASP A 276 26.11 3.71 -20.55
N VAL A 277 27.07 4.46 -20.02
CA VAL A 277 27.65 4.24 -18.69
C VAL A 277 26.65 4.59 -17.58
N GLN A 278 25.81 5.61 -17.78
CA GLN A 278 24.84 6.03 -16.79
C GLN A 278 23.74 4.98 -16.66
N ILE A 279 23.26 4.44 -17.79
CA ILE A 279 22.26 3.37 -17.79
C ILE A 279 22.83 2.06 -17.22
N GLN A 280 24.10 1.74 -17.48
CA GLN A 280 24.77 0.60 -16.82
C GLN A 280 24.76 0.75 -15.29
N VAL A 281 25.03 1.94 -14.76
CA VAL A 281 24.94 2.19 -13.31
C VAL A 281 23.50 2.06 -12.82
N SER A 282 22.53 2.65 -13.52
CA SER A 282 21.12 2.59 -13.14
C SER A 282 20.57 1.16 -13.16
N LEU A 283 20.87 0.36 -14.18
CA LEU A 283 20.51 -1.06 -14.24
C LEU A 283 21.21 -1.88 -13.15
N GLY A 284 22.47 -1.57 -12.88
CA GLY A 284 23.22 -2.16 -11.76
C GLY A 284 22.52 -1.92 -10.43
N GLN A 285 22.08 -0.68 -10.17
CA GLN A 285 21.30 -0.32 -8.98
C GLN A 285 19.95 -1.02 -8.94
N LEU A 286 19.22 -1.07 -10.06
CA LEU A 286 17.93 -1.74 -10.15
C LEU A 286 18.03 -3.23 -9.80
N HIS A 287 19.04 -3.92 -10.31
CA HIS A 287 19.30 -5.32 -9.96
C HIS A 287 19.87 -5.51 -8.56
N LEU A 288 20.66 -4.55 -8.05
CA LEU A 288 21.18 -4.59 -6.68
C LEU A 288 20.05 -4.47 -5.65
N ILE A 289 19.05 -3.63 -5.93
CA ILE A 289 17.96 -3.36 -4.99
C ILE A 289 16.76 -4.31 -5.23
N GLY A 290 16.51 -4.72 -6.47
CA GLY A 290 15.34 -5.54 -6.82
C GLY A 290 14.03 -4.75 -6.75
N ARG A 291 13.87 -3.72 -7.60
CA ARG A 291 12.74 -2.79 -7.58
C ARG A 291 11.98 -2.74 -8.89
N LYS A 292 10.82 -2.06 -8.86
CA LYS A 292 10.04 -1.72 -10.06
C LYS A 292 9.56 -2.95 -10.85
N GLY A 293 9.28 -4.05 -10.14
CA GLY A 293 8.88 -5.32 -10.77
C GLY A 293 10.06 -6.23 -11.18
N LEU A 294 11.31 -5.82 -10.94
CA LEU A 294 12.49 -6.64 -11.16
C LEU A 294 12.92 -7.36 -9.87
N ASP A 295 13.27 -8.63 -9.99
CA ASP A 295 13.90 -9.39 -8.91
C ASP A 295 15.33 -8.91 -8.64
N GLN A 296 15.76 -9.03 -7.38
CA GLN A 296 17.13 -8.77 -6.97
C GLN A 296 18.10 -9.81 -7.59
N ASP A 297 19.16 -9.33 -8.24
CA ASP A 297 20.17 -10.17 -8.90
C ASP A 297 21.57 -9.54 -8.75
N TYR A 298 22.29 -9.98 -7.71
CA TYR A 298 23.62 -9.45 -7.39
C TYR A 298 24.66 -9.71 -8.50
N TYR A 299 24.52 -10.81 -9.27
CA TYR A 299 25.48 -11.13 -10.33
C TYR A 299 25.34 -10.16 -11.51
N LYS A 300 24.11 -9.88 -11.93
CA LYS A 300 23.85 -8.86 -12.97
C LYS A 300 24.23 -7.47 -12.50
N ALA A 301 23.94 -7.14 -11.24
CA ALA A 301 24.34 -5.86 -10.65
C ALA A 301 25.86 -5.67 -10.76
N LEU A 302 26.64 -6.66 -10.29
CA LEU A 302 28.10 -6.62 -10.35
C LEU A 302 28.61 -6.55 -11.80
N TYR A 303 28.00 -7.29 -12.72
CA TYR A 303 28.37 -7.28 -14.14
C TYR A 303 28.25 -5.87 -14.75
N TYR A 304 27.10 -5.21 -14.58
CA TYR A 304 26.89 -3.86 -15.11
C TYR A 304 27.79 -2.83 -14.42
N PHE A 305 27.98 -2.93 -13.10
CA PHE A 305 28.88 -2.03 -12.41
C PHE A 305 30.33 -2.21 -12.85
N LEU A 306 30.82 -3.44 -13.07
CA LEU A 306 32.17 -3.67 -13.58
C LEU A 306 32.35 -3.11 -14.99
N LYS A 307 31.33 -3.24 -15.87
CA LYS A 307 31.36 -2.65 -17.21
C LYS A 307 31.44 -1.11 -17.14
N ALA A 308 30.62 -0.50 -16.30
CA ALA A 308 30.63 0.95 -16.09
C ALA A 308 31.91 1.46 -15.42
N ALA A 309 32.48 0.70 -14.49
CA ALA A 309 33.74 1.04 -13.81
C ALA A 309 34.94 0.96 -14.78
N LYS A 310 34.96 -0.01 -15.69
CA LYS A 310 35.96 -0.07 -16.79
C LYS A 310 35.86 1.13 -17.71
N ALA A 311 34.66 1.62 -17.98
CA ALA A 311 34.43 2.88 -18.70
C ALA A 311 34.75 4.15 -17.86
N GLY A 312 35.22 3.98 -16.63
CA GLY A 312 35.68 5.08 -15.78
C GLY A 312 34.63 5.70 -14.85
N SER A 313 33.43 5.12 -14.73
CA SER A 313 32.37 5.63 -13.85
C SER A 313 32.75 5.59 -12.38
N ALA A 314 32.78 6.76 -11.73
CA ALA A 314 33.05 6.85 -10.30
C ALA A 314 31.90 6.31 -9.44
N ASN A 315 30.65 6.47 -9.89
CA ASN A 315 29.47 5.90 -9.22
C ASN A 315 29.55 4.37 -9.19
N ALA A 316 29.88 3.74 -10.33
CA ALA A 316 30.02 2.30 -10.42
C ALA A 316 31.10 1.76 -9.47
N MET A 317 32.28 2.42 -9.44
CA MET A 317 33.35 2.08 -8.50
C MET A 317 32.88 2.15 -7.04
N ALA A 318 32.11 3.18 -6.68
CA ALA A 318 31.57 3.31 -5.32
C ALA A 318 30.56 2.19 -4.99
N PHE A 319 29.66 1.83 -5.92
CA PHE A 319 28.72 0.72 -5.71
C PHE A 319 29.42 -0.63 -5.60
N ILE A 320 30.49 -0.87 -6.38
CA ILE A 320 31.32 -2.07 -6.23
C ILE A 320 31.98 -2.10 -4.85
N GLY A 321 32.56 -0.97 -4.41
CA GLY A 321 33.14 -0.85 -3.07
C GLY A 321 32.13 -1.19 -1.97
N LYS A 322 30.90 -0.70 -2.12
CA LYS A 322 29.78 -1.01 -1.22
C LYS A 322 29.41 -2.49 -1.23
N MET A 323 29.30 -3.11 -2.42
CA MET A 323 29.02 -4.55 -2.55
C MET A 323 30.06 -5.40 -1.80
N TYR A 324 31.35 -5.06 -1.87
CA TYR A 324 32.40 -5.73 -1.13
C TYR A 324 32.43 -5.41 0.36
N LEU A 325 31.99 -4.21 0.77
CA LEU A 325 31.92 -3.82 2.19
C LEU A 325 30.82 -4.57 2.93
N GLU A 326 29.65 -4.70 2.31
CA GLU A 326 28.47 -5.38 2.88
C GLU A 326 28.59 -6.90 2.73
N GLY A 327 29.12 -7.37 1.59
CA GLY A 327 29.16 -8.78 1.23
C GLY A 327 27.82 -9.29 0.70
N ASN A 328 27.85 -9.97 -0.44
CA ASN A 328 26.69 -10.60 -1.06
C ASN A 328 27.12 -11.88 -1.82
N PRO A 329 26.18 -12.70 -2.34
CA PRO A 329 26.53 -13.95 -3.03
C PRO A 329 27.43 -13.78 -4.26
N ALA A 330 27.43 -12.61 -4.90
CA ALA A 330 28.27 -12.31 -6.07
C ALA A 330 29.64 -11.72 -5.69
N ALA A 331 29.71 -10.98 -4.57
CA ALA A 331 30.90 -10.32 -4.07
C ALA A 331 31.02 -10.59 -2.56
N PRO A 332 31.81 -11.60 -2.14
CA PRO A 332 32.00 -11.89 -0.72
C PRO A 332 32.65 -10.71 -0.02
N GLN A 333 32.36 -10.55 1.27
CA GLN A 333 32.83 -9.40 2.05
C GLN A 333 34.36 -9.31 2.03
N ASN A 334 34.89 -8.18 1.60
CA ASN A 334 36.32 -7.90 1.59
C ASN A 334 36.59 -6.40 1.75
N ASN A 335 37.05 -6.03 2.95
CA ASN A 335 37.26 -4.63 3.31
C ASN A 335 38.42 -3.99 2.53
N ALA A 336 39.45 -4.75 2.15
CA ALA A 336 40.61 -4.23 1.43
C ALA A 336 40.25 -3.87 -0.03
N THR A 337 39.47 -4.72 -0.69
CA THR A 337 38.96 -4.39 -2.04
C THR A 337 37.95 -3.26 -1.98
N ALA A 338 37.09 -3.22 -0.96
CA ALA A 338 36.19 -2.09 -0.72
C ALA A 338 36.96 -0.77 -0.59
N PHE A 339 38.01 -0.73 0.25
CA PHE A 339 38.87 0.44 0.41
C PHE A 339 39.50 0.89 -0.90
N LYS A 340 40.00 -0.04 -1.72
CA LYS A 340 40.59 0.26 -3.03
C LYS A 340 39.57 0.92 -3.97
N TYR A 341 38.38 0.34 -4.12
CA TYR A 341 37.35 0.88 -5.00
C TYR A 341 36.77 2.21 -4.50
N PHE A 342 36.58 2.36 -3.19
CA PHE A 342 36.16 3.64 -2.61
C PHE A 342 37.22 4.72 -2.78
N SER A 343 38.51 4.40 -2.64
CA SER A 343 39.60 5.34 -2.90
C SER A 343 39.62 5.79 -4.37
N MET A 344 39.44 4.86 -5.32
CA MET A 344 39.34 5.19 -6.74
C MET A 344 38.14 6.13 -7.02
N ALA A 345 36.99 5.86 -6.42
CA ALA A 345 35.80 6.70 -6.56
C ALA A 345 35.99 8.09 -5.90
N ALA A 346 36.57 8.13 -4.70
CA ALA A 346 36.83 9.36 -3.95
C ALA A 346 37.86 10.26 -4.65
N ASN A 347 38.89 9.69 -5.28
CA ASN A 347 39.86 10.45 -6.08
C ASN A 347 39.22 11.15 -7.29
N LYS A 348 38.12 10.59 -7.82
CA LYS A 348 37.27 11.22 -8.84
C LYS A 348 36.22 12.17 -8.26
N GLY A 349 36.29 12.49 -6.97
CA GLY A 349 35.37 13.38 -6.28
C GLY A 349 33.96 12.81 -6.07
N ASN A 350 33.79 11.49 -6.08
CA ASN A 350 32.48 10.86 -5.89
C ASN A 350 32.01 10.92 -4.43
N ALA A 351 30.79 11.39 -4.19
CA ALA A 351 30.26 11.54 -2.85
C ALA A 351 29.98 10.19 -2.14
N ILE A 352 29.55 9.17 -2.89
CA ILE A 352 29.33 7.80 -2.36
C ILE A 352 30.67 7.17 -1.97
N GLY A 353 31.71 7.37 -2.78
CA GLY A 353 33.07 6.93 -2.50
C GLY A 353 33.65 7.58 -1.24
N LEU A 354 33.52 8.91 -1.12
CA LEU A 354 33.92 9.66 0.08
C LEU A 354 33.18 9.18 1.33
N HIS A 355 31.87 8.99 1.24
CA HIS A 355 31.07 8.42 2.32
C HIS A 355 31.53 7.00 2.69
N GLY A 356 31.81 6.14 1.70
CA GLY A 356 32.34 4.79 1.92
C GLY A 356 33.66 4.80 2.68
N LEU A 357 34.62 5.65 2.31
CA LEU A 357 35.86 5.83 3.06
C LEU A 357 35.59 6.29 4.49
N GLY A 358 34.70 7.26 4.68
CA GLY A 358 34.28 7.71 6.00
C GLY A 358 33.76 6.56 6.87
N LEU A 359 32.94 5.66 6.33
CA LEU A 359 32.45 4.48 7.04
C LEU A 359 33.56 3.50 7.42
N LEU A 360 34.54 3.28 6.53
CA LEU A 360 35.68 2.39 6.82
C LEU A 360 36.49 2.91 8.02
N HIS A 361 36.79 4.21 8.06
CA HIS A 361 37.48 4.84 9.19
C HIS A 361 36.61 4.94 10.45
N PHE A 362 35.31 5.14 10.30
CA PHE A 362 34.38 5.25 11.44
C PHE A 362 34.22 3.92 12.20
N TYR A 363 34.04 2.81 11.46
CA TYR A 363 33.85 1.48 12.04
C TYR A 363 35.14 0.66 12.16
N GLY A 364 36.27 1.14 11.65
CA GLY A 364 37.54 0.41 11.66
C GLY A 364 37.56 -0.81 10.73
N LYS A 365 36.86 -0.76 9.59
CA LYS A 365 36.75 -1.89 8.65
C LYS A 365 37.90 -1.86 7.63
N GLY A 366 38.95 -2.65 7.87
CA GLY A 366 40.12 -2.72 6.99
C GLY A 366 41.12 -1.57 7.15
N VAL A 367 40.81 -0.59 7.99
CA VAL A 367 41.67 0.52 8.44
C VAL A 367 41.42 0.73 9.94
N PRO A 368 42.36 1.30 10.71
CA PRO A 368 42.13 1.61 12.13
C PRO A 368 41.01 2.64 12.30
N VAL A 369 40.32 2.58 13.43
CA VAL A 369 39.26 3.54 13.77
C VAL A 369 39.87 4.94 13.89
N ASN A 370 39.38 5.87 13.08
CA ASN A 370 39.80 7.27 13.11
C ASN A 370 38.60 8.19 12.84
N TYR A 371 37.99 8.70 13.92
CA TYR A 371 36.84 9.59 13.79
C TYR A 371 37.17 10.94 13.16
N GLY A 372 38.41 11.44 13.30
CA GLY A 372 38.83 12.70 12.70
C GLY A 372 38.89 12.63 11.18
N GLU A 373 39.40 11.51 10.64
CA GLU A 373 39.38 11.25 9.20
C GLU A 373 37.96 10.97 8.70
N ALA A 374 37.18 10.19 9.44
CA ALA A 374 35.78 9.92 9.11
C ALA A 374 34.97 11.22 8.98
N LEU A 375 35.13 12.15 9.93
CA LEU A 375 34.48 13.47 9.91
C LEU A 375 34.86 14.26 8.66
N LYS A 376 36.15 14.31 8.29
CA LYS A 376 36.61 15.02 7.08
C LYS A 376 35.98 14.43 5.81
N TYR A 377 35.91 13.11 5.72
CA TYR A 377 35.31 12.43 4.56
C TYR A 377 33.79 12.64 4.51
N PHE A 378 33.09 12.55 5.64
CA PHE A 378 31.66 12.79 5.71
C PHE A 378 31.30 14.25 5.41
N GLN A 379 32.08 15.23 5.88
CA GLN A 379 31.91 16.64 5.52
C GLN A 379 32.00 16.86 4.02
N LYS A 380 33.07 16.37 3.38
CA LYS A 380 33.24 16.47 1.92
C LYS A 380 32.11 15.79 1.14
N ALA A 381 31.60 14.66 1.63
CA ALA A 381 30.48 13.96 1.00
C ALA A 381 29.14 14.68 1.22
N ALA A 382 28.92 15.27 2.39
CA ALA A 382 27.72 16.03 2.72
C ALA A 382 27.64 17.37 1.98
N GLU A 383 28.77 18.05 1.76
CA GLU A 383 28.88 19.25 0.91
C GLU A 383 28.48 18.97 -0.53
N LYS A 384 28.74 17.75 -1.01
CA LYS A 384 28.26 17.25 -2.32
C LYS A 384 26.80 16.78 -2.29
N GLY A 385 26.08 17.00 -1.19
CA GLY A 385 24.66 16.68 -1.07
C GLY A 385 24.33 15.20 -0.84
N TRP A 386 25.29 14.36 -0.42
CA TRP A 386 25.00 12.94 -0.23
C TRP A 386 24.18 12.68 1.07
N PRO A 387 22.96 12.12 0.98
CA PRO A 387 22.06 12.03 2.13
C PRO A 387 22.58 11.16 3.27
N ASN A 388 23.23 10.03 2.94
CA ASN A 388 23.79 9.15 3.97
C ASN A 388 24.96 9.82 4.70
N ALA A 389 25.76 10.65 4.01
CA ALA A 389 26.84 11.39 4.66
C ALA A 389 26.30 12.48 5.60
N GLN A 390 25.27 13.21 5.17
CA GLN A 390 24.57 14.16 6.04
C GLN A 390 24.02 13.47 7.29
N PHE A 391 23.39 12.30 7.11
CA PHE A 391 22.94 11.48 8.23
C PHE A 391 24.08 11.07 9.16
N GLN A 392 25.20 10.58 8.64
CA GLN A 392 26.35 10.18 9.47
C GLN A 392 26.95 11.37 10.24
N LEU A 393 27.04 12.56 9.64
CA LEU A 393 27.44 13.78 10.37
C LEU A 393 26.46 14.11 11.49
N GLY A 394 25.15 14.07 11.20
CA GLY A 394 24.11 14.27 12.20
C GLY A 394 24.25 13.28 13.37
N PHE A 395 24.51 12.01 13.05
CA PHE A 395 24.74 10.96 14.03
C PHE A 395 25.98 11.22 14.87
N MET A 396 27.11 11.64 14.28
CA MET A 396 28.33 11.99 15.03
C MET A 396 28.09 13.11 16.04
N TYR A 397 27.36 14.18 15.66
CA TYR A 397 27.02 15.27 16.57
C TYR A 397 25.96 14.87 17.62
N TYR A 398 25.08 13.92 17.30
CA TYR A 398 24.08 13.40 18.22
C TYR A 398 24.70 12.48 19.29
N SER A 399 25.54 11.53 18.88
CA SER A 399 26.19 10.54 19.75
C SER A 399 27.41 11.11 20.48
N GLY A 400 28.08 12.11 19.90
CA GLY A 400 29.39 12.61 20.36
C GLY A 400 30.57 11.73 19.89
N SER A 401 30.42 10.99 18.79
CA SER A 401 31.49 10.13 18.26
C SER A 401 32.56 10.95 17.53
N GLY A 402 33.69 11.21 18.21
CA GLY A 402 34.81 11.97 17.67
C GLY A 402 34.62 13.48 17.56
N VAL A 403 33.47 13.97 18.04
CA VAL A 403 33.12 15.40 18.18
C VAL A 403 32.35 15.62 19.47
N TRP A 404 32.33 16.86 19.95
CA TRP A 404 31.43 17.23 21.04
C TRP A 404 29.97 17.13 20.61
N LYS A 405 29.11 16.73 21.54
CA LYS A 405 27.67 16.65 21.28
C LYS A 405 27.11 18.03 20.97
N ASP A 406 26.48 18.16 19.81
CA ASP A 406 25.77 19.37 19.41
C ASP A 406 24.44 18.98 18.77
N TYR A 407 23.38 19.04 19.57
CA TYR A 407 22.04 18.68 19.13
C TYR A 407 21.47 19.64 18.08
N LYS A 408 21.92 20.91 18.02
CA LYS A 408 21.44 21.86 17.01
C LYS A 408 22.04 21.51 15.65
N LEU A 409 23.34 21.20 15.61
CA LEU A 409 23.98 20.72 14.38
C LEU A 409 23.44 19.35 13.97
N ALA A 410 23.23 18.43 14.92
CA ALA A 410 22.61 17.14 14.65
C ALA A 410 21.24 17.31 13.99
N PHE A 411 20.37 18.16 14.56
CA PHE A 411 19.06 18.46 14.00
C PHE A 411 19.16 19.01 12.57
N LYS A 412 20.08 19.96 12.32
CA LYS A 412 20.29 20.55 11.00
C LYS A 412 20.65 19.48 9.97
N TYR A 413 21.61 18.60 10.28
CA TYR A 413 22.05 17.57 9.35
C TYR A 413 21.01 16.46 9.15
N PHE A 414 20.30 16.05 10.21
CA PHE A 414 19.19 15.11 10.06
C PHE A 414 18.04 15.71 9.26
N TYR A 415 17.72 16.99 9.44
CA TYR A 415 16.70 17.68 8.66
C TYR A 415 17.07 17.69 7.17
N LEU A 416 18.31 18.06 6.82
CA LEU A 416 18.80 18.00 5.44
C LEU A 416 18.72 16.58 4.85
N ALA A 417 19.21 15.58 5.58
CA ALA A 417 19.16 14.19 5.14
C ALA A 417 17.72 13.69 4.96
N SER A 418 16.78 14.12 5.81
CA SER A 418 15.37 13.76 5.72
C SER A 418 14.70 14.33 4.47
N GLN A 419 15.03 15.57 4.08
CA GLN A 419 14.53 16.19 2.85
C GLN A 419 15.02 15.44 1.60
N SER A 420 16.21 14.86 1.66
CA SER A 420 16.74 13.98 0.60
C SER A 420 16.27 12.52 0.72
N GLY A 421 15.31 12.22 1.60
CA GLY A 421 14.65 10.92 1.68
C GLY A 421 15.38 9.86 2.49
N GLN A 422 16.35 10.21 3.35
CA GLN A 422 17.06 9.24 4.18
C GLN A 422 16.21 8.76 5.37
N PRO A 423 15.77 7.49 5.42
CA PRO A 423 14.81 7.02 6.43
C PRO A 423 15.30 7.11 7.88
N LEU A 424 16.57 6.78 8.11
CA LEU A 424 17.15 6.82 9.46
C LEU A 424 17.20 8.25 9.99
N ALA A 425 17.40 9.25 9.13
CA ALA A 425 17.35 10.65 9.56
C ALA A 425 15.96 11.05 10.05
N ILE A 426 14.89 10.58 9.39
CA ILE A 426 13.50 10.79 9.82
C ILE A 426 13.26 10.17 11.21
N TYR A 427 13.80 8.96 11.44
CA TYR A 427 13.73 8.29 12.74
C TYR A 427 14.39 9.10 13.86
N TYR A 428 15.62 9.57 13.67
CA TYR A 428 16.30 10.36 14.70
C TYR A 428 15.65 11.75 14.90
N LEU A 429 15.12 12.38 13.86
CA LEU A 429 14.30 13.59 14.03
C LEU A 429 13.07 13.32 14.88
N ALA A 430 12.38 12.20 14.67
CA ALA A 430 11.24 11.79 15.48
C ALA A 430 11.64 11.59 16.94
N GLU A 431 12.80 10.96 17.19
CA GLU A 431 13.36 10.79 18.54
C GLU A 431 13.65 12.13 19.20
N MET A 432 14.27 13.07 18.48
CA MET A 432 14.56 14.42 18.97
C MET A 432 13.29 15.21 19.32
N TYR A 433 12.22 15.12 18.51
CA TYR A 433 10.93 15.73 18.82
C TYR A 433 10.19 15.05 19.96
N ALA A 434 10.34 13.73 20.13
CA ALA A 434 9.72 12.97 21.22
C ALA A 434 10.39 13.26 22.57
N SER A 435 11.72 13.36 22.59
CA SER A 435 12.51 13.64 23.79
C SER A 435 12.62 15.14 24.11
N GLY A 436 12.56 16.01 23.09
CA GLY A 436 12.87 17.43 23.23
C GLY A 436 14.37 17.75 23.24
N THR A 437 15.21 16.89 22.64
CA THR A 437 16.66 17.14 22.54
C THR A 437 17.00 18.01 21.35
N GLY A 438 17.54 19.22 21.57
CA GLY A 438 17.92 20.16 20.51
C GLY A 438 16.77 20.93 19.86
N VAL A 439 15.52 20.51 20.10
CA VAL A 439 14.28 21.16 19.66
C VAL A 439 13.21 21.06 20.75
N LEU A 440 12.17 21.91 20.67
CA LEU A 440 11.04 21.80 21.59
C LEU A 440 10.29 20.48 21.37
N ARG A 441 9.98 19.79 22.48
CA ARG A 441 9.21 18.55 22.45
C ARG A 441 7.86 18.79 21.78
N SER A 442 7.53 17.95 20.80
CA SER A 442 6.24 17.98 20.12
C SER A 442 5.81 16.56 19.79
N CYS A 443 4.82 16.07 20.53
CA CYS A 443 4.29 14.72 20.35
C CYS A 443 3.72 14.53 18.93
N ARG A 444 2.99 15.52 18.42
CA ARG A 444 2.31 15.42 17.12
C ARG A 444 3.31 15.25 15.97
N THR A 445 4.34 16.09 15.92
CA THR A 445 5.37 15.99 14.88
C THR A 445 6.19 14.71 15.03
N ALA A 446 6.51 14.30 16.26
CA ALA A 446 7.18 13.03 16.50
C ALA A 446 6.38 11.83 15.98
N VAL A 447 5.07 11.78 16.26
CA VAL A 447 4.18 10.71 15.76
C VAL A 447 4.08 10.72 14.24
N GLU A 448 3.95 11.89 13.61
CA GLU A 448 3.89 12.01 12.14
C GLU A 448 5.20 11.50 11.48
N LEU A 449 6.37 11.84 12.04
CA LEU A 449 7.66 11.35 11.56
C LEU A 449 7.84 9.85 11.81
N TYR A 450 7.53 9.35 13.01
CA TYR A 450 7.58 7.93 13.31
C TYR A 450 6.63 7.13 12.43
N LYS A 451 5.43 7.64 12.17
CA LYS A 451 4.50 7.03 11.22
C LYS A 451 5.14 6.91 9.84
N GLY A 452 5.81 7.97 9.36
CA GLY A 452 6.56 7.93 8.09
C GLY A 452 7.60 6.81 8.04
N VAL A 453 8.35 6.57 9.12
CA VAL A 453 9.31 5.45 9.24
C VAL A 453 8.59 4.10 9.29
N CYS A 454 7.49 4.01 10.05
CA CYS A 454 6.66 2.82 10.14
C CYS A 454 6.10 2.39 8.79
N GLU A 455 5.78 3.36 7.93
CA GLU A 455 5.25 3.09 6.61
C GLU A 455 6.27 2.43 5.66
N LEU A 456 7.55 2.36 6.02
CA LEU A 456 8.63 1.76 5.22
C LEU A 456 8.82 0.25 5.47
N GLY A 457 8.07 -0.33 6.41
CA GLY A 457 8.19 -1.75 6.74
C GLY A 457 7.82 -2.70 5.59
N HIS A 458 8.29 -3.95 5.67
CA HIS A 458 8.05 -5.01 4.68
C HIS A 458 6.58 -5.23 4.29
N TRP A 459 5.62 -4.88 5.15
CA TRP A 459 4.20 -4.95 4.81
C TRP A 459 3.80 -4.03 3.65
N ALA A 460 4.58 -2.99 3.36
CA ALA A 460 4.39 -2.13 2.20
C ALA A 460 4.54 -2.88 0.87
N GLU A 461 5.18 -4.06 0.84
CA GLU A 461 5.18 -4.97 -0.32
C GLU A 461 3.76 -5.28 -0.83
N LYS A 462 2.76 -5.24 0.06
CA LYS A 462 1.35 -5.45 -0.28
C LYS A 462 0.81 -4.41 -1.26
N PHE A 463 1.40 -3.21 -1.37
CA PHE A 463 1.00 -2.22 -2.39
C PHE A 463 1.20 -2.77 -3.80
N LEU A 464 2.36 -3.37 -4.07
CA LEU A 464 2.67 -3.92 -5.39
C LEU A 464 1.81 -5.15 -5.67
N THR A 465 1.68 -6.07 -4.72
CA THR A 465 0.85 -7.28 -4.93
C THR A 465 -0.63 -6.94 -5.10
N ALA A 466 -1.15 -5.92 -4.41
CA ALA A 466 -2.52 -5.45 -4.58
C ALA A 466 -2.73 -4.72 -5.92
N TYR A 467 -1.73 -3.97 -6.38
CA TYR A 467 -1.76 -3.31 -7.69
C TYR A 467 -1.82 -4.32 -8.84
N PHE A 468 -0.93 -5.33 -8.83
CA PHE A 468 -0.94 -6.38 -9.85
C PHE A 468 -2.23 -7.18 -9.81
N ALA A 469 -2.73 -7.56 -8.62
CA ALA A 469 -4.02 -8.23 -8.50
C ALA A 469 -5.17 -7.41 -9.12
N TYR A 470 -5.17 -6.08 -8.93
CA TYR A 470 -6.16 -5.19 -9.55
C TYR A 470 -6.05 -5.17 -11.09
N LYS A 471 -4.83 -5.08 -11.62
CA LYS A 471 -4.57 -5.10 -13.06
C LYS A 471 -4.95 -6.43 -13.71
N ASP A 472 -4.72 -7.54 -13.01
CA ASP A 472 -5.10 -8.89 -13.43
C ASP A 472 -6.62 -9.15 -13.34
N GLY A 473 -7.38 -8.20 -12.77
CA GLY A 473 -8.84 -8.30 -12.62
C GLY A 473 -9.31 -9.00 -11.34
N ASP A 474 -8.39 -9.43 -10.46
CA ASP A 474 -8.70 -9.95 -9.13
C ASP A 474 -8.94 -8.80 -8.13
N VAL A 475 -10.10 -8.14 -8.30
CA VAL A 475 -10.52 -6.98 -7.51
C VAL A 475 -10.69 -7.32 -6.02
N ASP A 476 -11.13 -8.54 -5.73
CA ASP A 476 -11.44 -9.02 -4.38
C ASP A 476 -10.16 -9.21 -3.55
N SER A 477 -9.14 -9.86 -4.11
CA SER A 477 -7.81 -9.96 -3.48
C SER A 477 -7.18 -8.58 -3.29
N SER A 478 -7.26 -7.73 -4.32
CA SER A 478 -6.73 -6.36 -4.26
C SER A 478 -7.37 -5.55 -3.15
N LEU A 479 -8.71 -5.58 -3.04
CA LEU A 479 -9.45 -4.85 -2.03
C LEU A 479 -9.03 -5.25 -0.61
N VAL A 480 -8.88 -6.54 -0.32
CA VAL A 480 -8.49 -7.02 1.03
C VAL A 480 -7.08 -6.58 1.40
N GLN A 481 -6.15 -6.60 0.44
CA GLN A 481 -4.78 -6.17 0.67
C GLN A 481 -4.70 -4.65 0.93
N TYR A 482 -5.37 -3.84 0.11
CA TYR A 482 -5.44 -2.39 0.35
C TYR A 482 -6.21 -2.08 1.63
N ALA A 483 -7.28 -2.80 1.96
CA ALA A 483 -8.05 -2.57 3.18
C ALA A 483 -7.21 -2.82 4.44
N LEU A 484 -6.36 -3.85 4.45
CA LEU A 484 -5.44 -4.08 5.57
C LEU A 484 -4.47 -2.91 5.74
N LEU A 485 -3.87 -2.43 4.64
CA LEU A 485 -2.98 -1.27 4.65
C LEU A 485 -3.73 0.02 5.06
N ALA A 486 -4.99 0.15 4.67
CA ALA A 486 -5.83 1.29 5.01
C ALA A 486 -6.11 1.35 6.53
N GLU A 487 -6.33 0.21 7.19
CA GLU A 487 -6.46 0.12 8.66
C GLU A 487 -5.16 0.42 9.40
N MET A 488 -4.04 0.07 8.78
CA MET A 488 -2.71 0.41 9.24
C MET A 488 -2.41 1.92 9.18
N GLY A 489 -3.28 2.71 8.55
CA GLY A 489 -3.20 4.17 8.50
C GLY A 489 -2.54 4.73 7.24
N TYR A 490 -2.29 3.90 6.23
CA TYR A 490 -1.77 4.38 4.94
C TYR A 490 -2.84 5.16 4.18
N GLU A 491 -2.57 6.42 3.91
CA GLU A 491 -3.46 7.31 3.13
C GLU A 491 -3.73 6.75 1.71
N VAL A 492 -2.68 6.38 0.98
CA VAL A 492 -2.80 5.87 -0.40
C VAL A 492 -3.66 4.59 -0.46
N ALA A 493 -3.53 3.72 0.54
CA ALA A 493 -4.33 2.51 0.62
C ALA A 493 -5.80 2.82 0.91
N GLN A 494 -6.08 3.81 1.77
CA GLN A 494 -7.45 4.26 2.03
C GLN A 494 -8.12 4.78 0.75
N SER A 495 -7.43 5.63 -0.04
CA SER A 495 -7.96 6.11 -1.32
C SER A 495 -8.15 4.99 -2.34
N ASN A 496 -7.20 4.06 -2.43
CA ASN A 496 -7.30 2.93 -3.37
C ASN A 496 -8.44 1.99 -3.01
N SER A 497 -8.60 1.65 -1.72
CA SER A 497 -9.73 0.84 -1.25
C SER A 497 -11.07 1.54 -1.51
N ALA A 498 -11.17 2.85 -1.27
CA ALA A 498 -12.38 3.61 -1.55
C ALA A 498 -12.73 3.60 -3.04
N PHE A 499 -11.74 3.82 -3.90
CA PHE A 499 -11.89 3.75 -5.36
C PHE A 499 -12.34 2.37 -5.85
N ILE A 500 -11.79 1.29 -5.30
CA ILE A 500 -12.22 -0.07 -5.65
C ILE A 500 -13.66 -0.32 -5.22
N LEU A 501 -14.06 0.11 -4.01
CA LEU A 501 -15.42 -0.04 -3.52
C LEU A 501 -16.45 0.74 -4.36
N GLU A 502 -16.08 1.92 -4.87
CA GLU A 502 -16.93 2.70 -5.80
C GLU A 502 -17.25 1.95 -7.08
N SER A 503 -16.28 1.18 -7.59
CA SER A 503 -16.45 0.43 -8.84
C SER A 503 -17.54 -0.65 -8.74
N LYS A 504 -17.91 -1.08 -7.52
CA LYS A 504 -18.86 -2.18 -7.24
C LYS A 504 -18.52 -3.51 -7.93
N LYS A 505 -17.28 -3.68 -8.37
CA LYS A 505 -16.80 -4.92 -9.02
C LYS A 505 -16.45 -6.01 -8.00
N ALA A 506 -16.15 -5.62 -6.76
CA ALA A 506 -15.87 -6.56 -5.67
C ALA A 506 -17.13 -7.39 -5.32
N LYS A 507 -16.94 -8.64 -4.89
CA LYS A 507 -18.00 -9.55 -4.45
C LYS A 507 -17.95 -9.83 -2.95
N ILE A 508 -16.84 -9.48 -2.29
CA ILE A 508 -16.61 -9.78 -0.87
C ILE A 508 -17.59 -9.06 0.06
N LEU A 509 -17.96 -7.81 -0.26
CA LEU A 509 -18.90 -7.03 0.54
C LEU A 509 -20.25 -6.93 -0.15
N GLU A 510 -21.31 -6.85 0.65
CA GLU A 510 -22.65 -6.51 0.15
C GLU A 510 -22.64 -5.13 -0.53
N LYS A 511 -23.31 -5.04 -1.68
CA LYS A 511 -23.33 -3.81 -2.50
C LYS A 511 -23.85 -2.58 -1.74
N GLU A 512 -24.76 -2.78 -0.80
CA GLU A 512 -25.35 -1.71 0.02
C GLU A 512 -24.33 -1.11 1.01
N LYS A 513 -23.41 -1.93 1.53
CA LYS A 513 -22.38 -1.51 2.49
C LYS A 513 -21.17 -0.84 1.82
N MET A 514 -21.04 -0.94 0.49
CA MET A 514 -19.86 -0.43 -0.23
C MET A 514 -19.73 1.10 -0.19
N TYR A 515 -20.78 1.85 -0.51
CA TYR A 515 -20.69 3.33 -0.50
C TYR A 515 -20.48 3.92 0.90
N PRO A 516 -21.20 3.49 1.95
CA PRO A 516 -20.90 3.95 3.31
C PRO A 516 -19.45 3.69 3.72
N MET A 517 -18.92 2.51 3.37
CA MET A 517 -17.53 2.16 3.64
C MET A 517 -16.54 3.00 2.81
N ALA A 518 -16.83 3.22 1.52
CA ALA A 518 -16.01 4.06 0.67
C ALA A 518 -15.97 5.52 1.18
N LEU A 519 -17.11 6.07 1.62
CA LEU A 519 -17.18 7.40 2.23
C LEU A 519 -16.32 7.49 3.49
N LEU A 520 -16.39 6.48 4.37
CA LEU A 520 -15.56 6.41 5.57
C LEU A 520 -14.07 6.46 5.22
N LEU A 521 -13.65 5.70 4.20
CA LEU A 521 -12.25 5.66 3.76
C LEU A 521 -11.81 6.97 3.08
N TRP A 522 -12.66 7.58 2.25
CA TRP A 522 -12.38 8.90 1.70
C TRP A 522 -12.21 9.94 2.80
N ASN A 523 -13.06 9.91 3.83
CA ASN A 523 -12.92 10.81 4.98
C ASN A 523 -11.58 10.62 5.69
N ARG A 524 -11.18 9.36 5.94
CA ARG A 524 -9.87 9.05 6.53
C ARG A 524 -8.72 9.58 5.66
N ALA A 525 -8.75 9.36 4.35
CA ALA A 525 -7.72 9.85 3.44
C ALA A 525 -7.68 11.40 3.37
N ALA A 526 -8.83 12.05 3.35
CA ALA A 526 -8.93 13.51 3.29
C ALA A 526 -8.43 14.20 4.58
N ILE A 527 -8.64 13.59 5.74
CA ILE A 527 -8.08 14.06 7.03
C ILE A 527 -6.54 13.99 7.00
N GLN A 528 -5.98 12.97 6.36
CA GLN A 528 -4.53 12.80 6.21
C GLN A 528 -3.89 13.70 5.14
N GLY A 529 -4.67 14.52 4.44
CA GLY A 529 -4.15 15.51 3.50
C GLY A 529 -4.46 15.25 2.04
N ASN A 530 -5.21 14.20 1.69
CA ASN A 530 -5.56 13.93 0.29
C ASN A 530 -6.61 14.93 -0.23
N ALA A 531 -6.20 15.74 -1.20
CA ALA A 531 -7.07 16.73 -1.85
C ALA A 531 -8.19 16.08 -2.67
N PHE A 532 -7.87 15.07 -3.47
CA PHE A 532 -8.84 14.34 -4.29
C PHE A 532 -9.91 13.65 -3.43
N ALA A 533 -9.49 13.03 -2.34
CA ALA A 533 -10.39 12.43 -1.36
C ALA A 533 -11.36 13.47 -0.77
N ARG A 534 -10.89 14.71 -0.52
CA ARG A 534 -11.74 15.79 0.00
C ARG A 534 -12.82 16.19 -1.01
N VAL A 535 -12.49 16.26 -2.29
CA VAL A 535 -13.46 16.50 -3.38
C VAL A 535 -14.48 15.37 -3.44
N LYS A 536 -14.02 14.11 -3.36
CA LYS A 536 -14.90 12.93 -3.36
C LYS A 536 -15.91 12.94 -2.21
N ILE A 537 -15.53 13.37 -1.01
CA ILE A 537 -16.50 13.51 0.09
C ILE A 537 -17.59 14.52 -0.28
N GLY A 538 -17.23 15.63 -0.92
CA GLY A 538 -18.18 16.59 -1.47
C GLY A 538 -19.15 15.95 -2.46
N ASP A 539 -18.63 15.16 -3.40
CA ASP A 539 -19.44 14.42 -4.39
C ASP A 539 -20.44 13.47 -3.68
N TYR A 540 -20.02 12.79 -2.62
CA TYR A 540 -20.87 11.84 -1.89
C TYR A 540 -22.05 12.52 -1.21
N HIS A 541 -21.82 13.66 -0.54
CA HIS A 541 -22.89 14.43 0.08
C HIS A 541 -23.78 15.11 -0.97
N TYR A 542 -23.21 15.51 -2.11
CA TYR A 542 -23.96 16.09 -3.22
C TYR A 542 -24.92 15.07 -3.86
N TYR A 543 -24.41 13.89 -4.23
CA TYR A 543 -25.22 12.85 -4.89
C TYR A 543 -26.00 11.97 -3.91
N GLY A 544 -25.63 11.94 -2.63
CA GLY A 544 -26.22 11.07 -1.63
C GLY A 544 -25.71 9.62 -1.73
N TYR A 545 -24.41 9.44 -1.99
CA TYR A 545 -23.80 8.10 -2.00
C TYR A 545 -23.50 7.65 -0.58
N GLY A 546 -24.13 6.54 -0.16
CA GLY A 546 -23.96 5.97 1.19
C GLY A 546 -24.46 6.87 2.34
N THR A 547 -25.01 8.04 2.03
CA THR A 547 -25.53 9.05 2.97
C THR A 547 -26.72 9.79 2.35
N LYS A 548 -27.46 10.54 3.16
CA LYS A 548 -28.51 11.43 2.64
C LYS A 548 -27.88 12.60 1.89
N LYS A 549 -28.55 13.06 0.84
CA LYS A 549 -28.14 14.26 0.08
C LYS A 549 -28.11 15.46 1.02
N ASP A 550 -26.97 16.14 1.05
CA ASP A 550 -26.76 17.34 1.84
C ASP A 550 -25.81 18.29 1.12
N TYR A 551 -26.41 19.28 0.45
CA TYR A 551 -25.65 20.27 -0.30
C TYR A 551 -24.85 21.21 0.60
N LYS A 552 -25.25 21.42 1.86
CA LYS A 552 -24.53 22.32 2.75
C LYS A 552 -23.19 21.70 3.14
N THR A 553 -23.17 20.42 3.53
CA THR A 553 -21.91 19.72 3.83
C THR A 553 -21.06 19.54 2.58
N ALA A 554 -21.65 19.24 1.43
CA ALA A 554 -20.91 19.17 0.16
C ALA A 554 -20.17 20.49 -0.15
N ALA A 555 -20.86 21.62 -0.04
CA ALA A 555 -20.29 22.95 -0.21
C ALA A 555 -19.10 23.20 0.73
N THR A 556 -19.23 22.84 2.02
CA THR A 556 -18.13 23.02 2.98
C THR A 556 -16.90 22.18 2.65
N HIS A 557 -17.08 20.97 2.12
CA HIS A 557 -15.95 20.14 1.72
C HIS A 557 -15.27 20.65 0.46
N TYR A 558 -16.04 21.16 -0.52
CA TYR A 558 -15.45 21.82 -1.68
C TYR A 558 -14.72 23.11 -1.29
N SER A 559 -15.29 23.94 -0.40
CA SER A 559 -14.61 25.17 0.04
C SER A 559 -13.28 24.85 0.72
N ILE A 560 -13.24 23.86 1.62
CA ILE A 560 -11.99 23.39 2.24
C ILE A 560 -10.99 22.90 1.17
N ALA A 561 -11.47 22.22 0.13
CA ALA A 561 -10.60 21.74 -0.94
C ALA A 561 -10.05 22.87 -1.83
N VAL A 562 -10.82 23.93 -2.03
CA VAL A 562 -10.39 25.15 -2.72
C VAL A 562 -9.34 25.87 -1.88
N ASP A 563 -9.65 26.21 -0.63
CA ASP A 563 -8.81 27.04 0.22
C ASP A 563 -7.48 26.38 0.57
N LYS A 564 -7.49 25.07 0.84
CA LYS A 564 -6.29 24.35 1.30
C LYS A 564 -5.46 23.75 0.18
N TYR A 565 -6.11 23.21 -0.86
CA TYR A 565 -5.43 22.41 -1.89
C TYR A 565 -5.49 23.02 -3.28
N HIS A 566 -6.20 24.14 -3.46
CA HIS A 566 -6.34 24.82 -4.76
C HIS A 566 -6.77 23.84 -5.85
N SER A 567 -7.73 22.96 -5.57
CA SER A 567 -8.17 21.95 -6.54
C SER A 567 -9.09 22.58 -7.59
N ALA A 568 -8.69 22.51 -8.87
CA ALA A 568 -9.49 23.02 -9.99
C ALA A 568 -10.88 22.38 -10.06
N GLN A 569 -10.99 21.06 -9.82
CA GLN A 569 -12.28 20.36 -9.78
C GLN A 569 -13.16 20.85 -8.63
N ALA A 570 -12.59 21.10 -7.45
CA ALA A 570 -13.34 21.66 -6.32
C ALA A 570 -13.83 23.08 -6.62
N MET A 571 -13.00 23.91 -7.24
CA MET A 571 -13.37 25.27 -7.66
C MET A 571 -14.55 25.24 -8.64
N PHE A 572 -14.48 24.36 -9.64
CA PHE A 572 -15.56 24.17 -10.61
C PHE A 572 -16.86 23.70 -9.94
N ASN A 573 -16.79 22.67 -9.08
CA ASN A 573 -17.96 22.16 -8.37
C ASN A 573 -18.58 23.22 -7.44
N LEU A 574 -17.76 23.99 -6.72
CA LEU A 574 -18.23 25.04 -5.85
C LEU A 574 -18.85 26.22 -6.63
N ALA A 575 -18.26 26.58 -7.77
CA ALA A 575 -18.83 27.57 -8.69
C ALA A 575 -20.23 27.17 -9.15
N TYR A 576 -20.39 25.91 -9.55
CA TYR A 576 -21.68 25.35 -9.95
C TYR A 576 -22.72 25.44 -8.82
N MET A 577 -22.32 25.21 -7.57
CA MET A 577 -23.21 25.35 -6.41
C MET A 577 -23.62 26.81 -6.15
N TYR A 578 -22.71 27.77 -6.31
CA TYR A 578 -23.04 29.21 -6.22
C TYR A 578 -23.93 29.69 -7.36
N GLU A 579 -23.77 29.14 -8.57
CA GLU A 579 -24.61 29.45 -9.73
C GLU A 579 -26.07 29.04 -9.50
N HIS A 580 -26.28 27.86 -8.92
CA HIS A 580 -27.62 27.27 -8.73
C HIS A 580 -28.21 27.55 -7.34
N GLY A 581 -27.42 28.02 -6.37
CA GLY A 581 -27.88 28.23 -4.99
C GLY A 581 -28.08 26.92 -4.21
N LEU A 582 -27.25 25.89 -4.47
CA LEU A 582 -27.36 24.58 -3.85
C LEU A 582 -26.65 24.57 -2.49
N GLY A 583 -27.40 24.61 -1.39
CA GLY A 583 -26.84 24.59 -0.03
C GLY A 583 -26.12 25.87 0.40
N ILE A 584 -25.97 26.84 -0.51
CA ILE A 584 -25.42 28.17 -0.28
C ILE A 584 -26.31 29.19 -1.04
N ALA A 585 -26.31 30.45 -0.60
CA ALA A 585 -26.97 31.52 -1.32
C ALA A 585 -26.39 31.70 -2.74
N LYS A 586 -27.27 31.89 -3.72
CA LYS A 586 -26.89 32.08 -5.12
C LYS A 586 -26.05 33.34 -5.28
N ASN A 587 -24.86 33.21 -5.87
CA ASN A 587 -23.95 34.32 -6.15
C ASN A 587 -23.21 34.10 -7.48
N ILE A 588 -23.71 34.74 -8.54
CA ILE A 588 -23.21 34.55 -9.91
C ILE A 588 -21.80 35.13 -10.09
N HIS A 589 -21.50 36.27 -9.45
CA HIS A 589 -20.17 36.90 -9.56
C HIS A 589 -19.09 36.02 -8.94
N LEU A 590 -19.37 35.44 -7.77
CA LEU A 590 -18.45 34.51 -7.12
C LEU A 590 -18.29 33.21 -7.92
N ALA A 591 -19.38 32.71 -8.50
CA ALA A 591 -19.34 31.55 -9.39
C ALA A 591 -18.42 31.78 -10.60
N ARG A 592 -18.58 32.92 -11.30
CA ARG A 592 -17.70 33.31 -12.42
C ARG A 592 -16.24 33.35 -12.00
N ARG A 593 -15.93 34.02 -10.89
CA ARG A 593 -14.57 34.10 -10.37
C ARG A 593 -13.98 32.72 -10.09
N LEU A 594 -14.75 31.81 -9.49
CA LEU A 594 -14.31 30.45 -9.21
C LEU A 594 -14.07 29.64 -10.49
N TYR A 595 -14.91 29.81 -11.52
CA TYR A 595 -14.67 29.20 -12.83
C TYR A 595 -13.36 29.72 -13.46
N ASP A 596 -13.12 31.03 -13.43
CA ASP A 596 -11.88 31.63 -13.96
C ASP A 596 -10.63 31.11 -13.21
N MET A 597 -10.70 31.04 -11.87
CA MET A 597 -9.63 30.47 -11.05
C MET A 597 -9.40 28.98 -11.36
N ALA A 598 -10.46 28.20 -11.61
CA ALA A 598 -10.33 26.80 -11.99
C ALA A 598 -9.57 26.62 -13.31
N ALA A 599 -9.88 27.44 -14.31
CA ALA A 599 -9.20 27.44 -15.61
C ALA A 599 -7.72 27.85 -15.51
N GLN A 600 -7.38 28.81 -14.64
CA GLN A 600 -5.98 29.20 -14.40
C GLN A 600 -5.18 28.12 -13.66
N THR A 601 -5.86 27.32 -12.83
CA THR A 601 -5.21 26.32 -11.97
C THR A 601 -4.82 25.05 -12.73
N SER A 602 -5.63 24.62 -13.70
CA SER A 602 -5.37 23.39 -14.44
C SER A 602 -5.73 23.54 -15.92
N PRO A 603 -4.86 23.10 -16.84
CA PRO A 603 -5.14 23.16 -18.27
C PRO A 603 -6.37 22.30 -18.64
N ASP A 604 -6.57 21.18 -17.96
CA ASP A 604 -7.71 20.28 -18.15
C ASP A 604 -9.06 20.95 -17.87
N ALA A 605 -9.06 22.02 -17.05
CA ALA A 605 -10.28 22.73 -16.68
C ALA A 605 -10.70 23.80 -17.71
N HIS A 606 -9.84 24.18 -18.66
CA HIS A 606 -10.14 25.25 -19.63
C HIS A 606 -11.41 24.98 -20.45
N ILE A 607 -11.52 23.78 -21.04
CA ILE A 607 -12.66 23.43 -21.91
C ILE A 607 -13.97 23.37 -21.11
N PRO A 608 -14.06 22.66 -19.97
CA PRO A 608 -15.28 22.67 -19.15
C PRO A 608 -15.67 24.07 -18.67
N VAL A 609 -14.70 24.88 -18.22
CA VAL A 609 -14.95 26.25 -17.76
C VAL A 609 -15.47 27.13 -18.90
N PHE A 610 -14.88 27.03 -20.09
CA PHE A 610 -15.32 27.79 -21.26
C PHE A 610 -16.81 27.55 -21.54
N PHE A 611 -17.25 26.29 -21.57
CA PHE A 611 -18.66 25.96 -21.77
C PHE A 611 -19.55 26.45 -20.62
N ALA A 612 -19.08 26.37 -19.37
CA ALA A 612 -19.83 26.86 -18.21
C ALA A 612 -20.01 28.40 -18.26
N LEU A 613 -18.96 29.14 -18.64
CA LEU A 613 -19.02 30.59 -18.81
C LEU A 613 -19.90 30.99 -19.99
N MET A 614 -19.78 30.31 -21.14
CA MET A 614 -20.68 30.54 -22.28
C MET A 614 -22.15 30.31 -21.92
N LYS A 615 -22.45 29.24 -21.18
CA LYS A 615 -23.80 28.98 -20.65
C LYS A 615 -24.27 30.14 -19.77
N LEU A 616 -23.41 30.63 -18.87
CA LEU A 616 -23.75 31.70 -17.94
C LEU A 616 -24.06 33.02 -18.66
N GLU A 617 -23.24 33.38 -19.66
CA GLU A 617 -23.45 34.58 -20.48
C GLU A 617 -24.69 34.46 -21.37
N THR A 618 -24.90 33.32 -22.03
CA THR A 618 -26.10 33.09 -22.85
C THR A 618 -27.38 33.15 -22.01
N MET A 619 -27.37 32.63 -20.79
CA MET A 619 -28.51 32.72 -19.86
C MET A 619 -28.77 34.16 -19.41
N HIS A 620 -27.72 34.96 -19.21
CA HIS A 620 -27.86 36.38 -18.89
C HIS A 620 -28.50 37.14 -20.06
N LEU A 621 -27.97 36.94 -21.27
CA LEU A 621 -28.48 37.53 -22.51
C LEU A 621 -29.94 37.12 -22.80
N LEU A 622 -30.30 35.85 -22.60
CA LEU A 622 -31.69 35.38 -22.74
C LEU A 622 -32.62 36.05 -21.73
N ARG A 623 -32.17 36.20 -20.48
CA ARG A 623 -32.95 36.89 -19.45
C ARG A 623 -33.19 38.34 -19.82
N ASP A 624 -32.17 39.02 -20.32
CA ASP A 624 -32.26 40.43 -20.74
C ASP A 624 -33.21 40.57 -21.94
N ILE A 625 -33.14 39.67 -22.93
CA ILE A 625 -34.06 39.65 -24.08
C ILE A 625 -35.50 39.38 -23.65
N LEU A 626 -35.73 38.43 -22.72
CA LEU A 626 -37.06 38.16 -22.17
C LEU A 626 -37.60 39.36 -21.38
N PHE A 627 -36.75 40.06 -20.64
CA PHE A 627 -37.11 41.28 -19.91
C PHE A 627 -37.45 42.44 -20.86
N PHE A 628 -36.72 42.55 -21.97
CA PHE A 628 -36.94 43.54 -23.02
C PHE A 628 -38.22 43.27 -23.83
N ASN A 629 -38.52 42.00 -24.13
CA ASN A 629 -39.68 41.60 -24.92
C ASN A 629 -41.02 41.70 -24.17
N PHE A 630 -41.03 41.73 -22.82
CA PHE A 630 -42.27 41.84 -22.05
C PHE A 630 -42.67 43.29 -21.73
N THR A 631 -41.72 44.22 -21.67
CA THR A 631 -42.00 45.62 -21.34
C THR A 631 -42.24 46.52 -22.56
N MET A 632 -41.63 46.21 -23.72
CA MET A 632 -41.75 47.07 -24.92
C MET A 632 -42.77 46.60 -25.97
N ARG A 633 -43.30 45.37 -25.89
CA ARG A 633 -44.08 44.79 -27.01
C ARG A 633 -45.59 45.01 -26.96
N TRP A 634 -46.12 45.69 -25.94
CA TRP A 634 -47.58 45.94 -25.82
C TRP A 634 -47.99 47.42 -25.79
N LYS A 635 -47.10 48.34 -26.16
CA LYS A 635 -47.47 49.77 -26.25
C LYS A 635 -47.08 50.51 -27.54
N TRP A 636 -46.37 49.89 -28.48
CA TRP A 636 -45.80 50.64 -29.61
C TRP A 636 -46.18 50.21 -31.03
N ILE A 637 -47.12 49.28 -31.21
CA ILE A 637 -47.62 48.99 -32.56
C ILE A 637 -49.14 48.87 -32.53
N LYS A 638 -49.83 50.02 -32.64
CA LYS A 638 -51.14 50.06 -33.30
C LYS A 638 -50.88 49.90 -34.80
N LEU A 639 -50.79 48.65 -35.24
CA LEU A 639 -50.47 48.25 -36.61
C LEU A 639 -51.49 48.82 -37.63
N ASP A 640 -52.71 49.10 -37.17
CA ASP A 640 -53.80 49.70 -37.94
C ASP A 640 -53.43 51.06 -38.58
N ASN A 641 -52.58 51.86 -37.93
CA ASN A 641 -52.24 53.20 -38.43
C ASN A 641 -51.07 53.21 -39.42
N ALA A 642 -50.24 52.16 -39.43
CA ALA A 642 -49.01 52.13 -40.23
C ALA A 642 -49.16 51.36 -41.54
N VAL A 643 -50.01 50.32 -41.59
CA VAL A 643 -50.09 49.43 -42.76
C VAL A 643 -51.51 49.24 -43.30
N GLY A 644 -52.47 49.98 -42.74
CA GLY A 644 -53.87 49.94 -43.16
C GLY A 644 -54.65 48.75 -42.59
N PRO A 645 -55.99 48.77 -42.70
CA PRO A 645 -56.88 47.85 -42.00
C PRO A 645 -56.83 46.39 -42.50
N TYR A 646 -56.10 46.10 -43.57
CA TYR A 646 -56.04 44.78 -44.23
C TYR A 646 -54.63 44.16 -44.21
N TRP A 647 -53.80 44.52 -43.25
CA TRP A 647 -52.43 43.98 -43.16
C TRP A 647 -52.41 42.47 -42.91
N ASP A 648 -53.45 41.95 -42.27
CA ASP A 648 -53.72 40.53 -42.07
C ASP A 648 -53.76 39.74 -43.39
N LEU A 649 -54.36 40.28 -44.45
CA LEU A 649 -54.40 39.66 -45.79
C LEU A 649 -53.02 39.55 -46.44
N PHE A 650 -52.16 40.56 -46.27
CA PHE A 650 -50.79 40.52 -46.80
C PHE A 650 -49.93 39.48 -46.09
N VAL A 651 -50.09 39.35 -44.77
CA VAL A 651 -49.36 38.36 -43.97
C VAL A 651 -49.82 36.95 -44.34
N ILE A 652 -51.13 36.73 -44.51
CA ILE A 652 -51.68 35.44 -44.96
C ILE A 652 -51.16 35.09 -46.36
N GLY A 653 -51.16 36.05 -47.30
CA GLY A 653 -50.63 35.84 -48.65
C GLY A 653 -49.14 35.45 -48.66
N LEU A 654 -48.33 36.09 -47.82
CA LEU A 654 -46.90 35.80 -47.71
C LEU A 654 -46.63 34.41 -47.11
N ILE A 655 -47.42 34.01 -46.11
CA ILE A 655 -47.34 32.67 -45.50
C ILE A 655 -47.74 31.58 -46.51
N VAL A 656 -48.80 31.81 -47.29
CA VAL A 656 -49.24 30.87 -48.34
C VAL A 656 -48.18 30.74 -49.44
N ALA A 657 -47.55 31.85 -49.87
CA ALA A 657 -46.47 31.81 -50.86
C ALA A 657 -45.24 31.03 -50.35
N ILE A 658 -44.87 31.20 -49.08
CA ILE A 658 -43.77 30.44 -48.46
C ILE A 658 -44.11 28.95 -48.34
N LEU A 659 -45.35 28.61 -47.99
CA LEU A 659 -45.82 27.22 -47.94
C LEU A 659 -45.81 26.55 -49.31
N ILE A 660 -46.25 27.27 -50.36
CA ILE A 660 -46.18 26.80 -51.74
C ILE A 660 -44.72 26.60 -52.15
N PHE A 661 -43.83 27.55 -51.86
CA PHE A 661 -42.40 27.44 -52.15
C PHE A 661 -41.76 26.22 -51.46
N LEU A 662 -42.07 26.01 -50.18
CA LEU A 662 -41.61 24.85 -49.41
C LEU A 662 -42.17 23.52 -49.93
N LEU A 663 -43.43 23.48 -50.38
CA LEU A 663 -44.04 22.31 -50.99
C LEU A 663 -43.42 22.01 -52.37
N THR A 664 -43.10 23.04 -53.15
CA THR A 664 -42.50 22.89 -54.49
C THR A 664 -41.05 22.40 -54.41
N ASN A 665 -40.29 22.86 -53.40
CA ASN A 665 -38.91 22.40 -53.14
C ASN A 665 -38.82 21.03 -52.44
N ARG A 666 -39.94 20.42 -52.05
CA ARG A 666 -39.96 19.06 -51.47
C ARG A 666 -40.13 17.96 -52.53
N HIS A 667 -40.47 18.33 -53.77
CA HIS A 667 -40.67 17.42 -54.91
C HIS A 667 -39.59 17.55 -56.01
N ARG A 668 -38.50 18.30 -55.76
CA ARG A 668 -37.21 18.17 -56.44
C ARG A 668 -36.22 17.58 -55.46
#